data_AF-A0A7R7HZ34-F1
#
_entry.id   AF-A0A7R7HZ34-F1
#
_cell.length_a   1.000
_cell.length_b   1.000
_cell.length_c   1.000
_cell.angle_alpha   90.00
_cell.angle_beta   90.00
_cell.angle_gamma   90.00
#
_symmetry.space_group_name_H-M   'P 1'
#
loop_
_entity.id
_entity.type
_entity.pdbx_description
1 polymer ?
#
loop_
_entity_poly.entity_id
_entity_poly.type
_entity_poly.pdbx_seq_one_letter_code
_entity_poly.pdbx_strand_id
1 'polypeptide(L)'
;MLTVEQLRQVRPGRVAAVADTLRADAARMASVVEQAVESAGKDLASWHGPAATASTAHRHALVDDARRLGEARTQAATVIADVAERLDEATQLLSLADSFAGLVGCRVHGRAEVTVLPSTMLGPLANVYDSVRRTAASLAARALVVAEAADLHASRALGAAPGELADPDPGDEPPAAPGPPAGAGEHGGGSELASAGEDPREPTDRADQQDDADRLDQLSGQHSSVGDLAPAVMLLYAGMSASRRRAARRKRPGLVAGLPGAPLPERYAASRQLIDESRAELRRSRSALAAADDDGERSVARARTTDAINQRIGTLNSFLAARTVSGVDPATGGRVTDRYERSFLGFDPSGAGRVAEVFGDLARARNVAVLVPGGRNGLDTFNSLAADARLLADTAGPGTAVVVWLGYDSAGAAGPGGVPARARSGATALRRFVAGIAPNLRPDARTVLLGHGFGTVLVAAALRAGYQPDDAVFVGSAGLGERIRSAADLRPATPNGRDDLPGPVLRARTGTRWWAVRAPGDTLAYSRVHGADPADFADVTRLETQGGTEVVGHDRYYAIGSESLDNLARVVAGRLTEVTCTDTTLEEELLLAGLDRPAPVHPPGQAPVDGVLGSLDGVLTRPPADRASTPAASAPGQPTAAVQSPRPGAGG
;
A
#
# COMPACT_ATOMS: atom_id res chain seq x y z
N MET A 1 -5.02 14.18 -18.53
CA MET A 1 -5.22 13.00 -19.38
C MET A 1 -4.75 13.32 -20.78
N LEU A 2 -3.92 12.43 -21.33
CA LEU A 2 -3.18 12.52 -22.57
C LEU A 2 -4.10 12.18 -23.76
N THR A 3 -3.86 12.81 -24.92
CA THR A 3 -4.55 12.53 -26.19
C THR A 3 -3.64 11.81 -27.17
N VAL A 4 -4.23 11.18 -28.19
CA VAL A 4 -3.49 10.49 -29.25
C VAL A 4 -2.50 11.45 -29.94
N GLU A 5 -2.91 12.69 -30.18
CA GLU A 5 -2.08 13.73 -30.80
C GLU A 5 -0.87 14.09 -29.92
N GLN A 6 -1.08 14.18 -28.61
CA GLN A 6 0.00 14.43 -27.66
C GLN A 6 0.96 13.23 -27.58
N LEU A 7 0.44 12.00 -27.58
CA LEU A 7 1.27 10.80 -27.57
C LEU A 7 2.13 10.67 -28.84
N ARG A 8 1.61 11.06 -30.03
CA ARG A 8 2.41 11.10 -31.27
C ARG A 8 3.58 12.09 -31.22
N GLN A 9 3.53 13.09 -30.34
CA GLN A 9 4.61 14.06 -30.17
C GLN A 9 5.69 13.58 -29.18
N VAL A 10 5.40 12.55 -28.38
CA VAL A 10 6.35 11.99 -27.42
C VAL A 10 7.54 11.39 -28.15
N ARG A 11 8.74 11.64 -27.61
CA ARG A 11 10.01 11.10 -28.12
C ARG A 11 10.68 10.29 -27.00
N PRO A 12 10.37 8.98 -26.86
CA PRO A 12 10.89 8.12 -25.80
C PRO A 12 12.42 8.14 -25.72
N GLY A 13 13.12 8.13 -26.87
CA GLY A 13 14.57 8.23 -26.92
C GLY A 13 15.16 9.52 -26.32
N ARG A 14 14.43 10.65 -26.33
CA ARG A 14 14.86 11.88 -25.64
C ARG A 14 14.73 11.76 -24.12
N VAL A 15 13.71 11.05 -23.65
CA VAL A 15 13.50 10.78 -22.21
C VAL A 15 14.59 9.82 -21.71
N ALA A 16 14.94 8.80 -22.49
CA ALA A 16 16.06 7.91 -22.19
C ALA A 16 17.40 8.67 -22.10
N ALA A 17 17.66 9.60 -23.02
CA ALA A 17 18.88 10.42 -22.99
C ALA A 17 18.99 11.32 -21.73
N VAL A 18 17.86 11.76 -21.16
CA VAL A 18 17.84 12.48 -19.89
C VAL A 18 18.27 11.57 -18.74
N ALA A 19 17.78 10.32 -18.71
CA ALA A 19 18.22 9.34 -17.72
C ALA A 19 19.73 9.06 -17.82
N ASP A 20 20.26 8.91 -19.04
CA ASP A 20 21.70 8.70 -19.26
C ASP A 20 22.53 9.89 -18.76
N THR A 21 22.07 11.11 -19.02
CA THR A 21 22.72 12.33 -18.55
C THR A 21 22.75 12.40 -17.03
N LEU A 22 21.64 12.09 -16.36
CA LEU A 22 21.54 12.06 -14.90
C LEU A 22 22.48 11.04 -14.26
N ARG A 23 22.63 9.84 -14.86
CA ARG A 23 23.61 8.84 -14.39
C ARG A 23 25.04 9.33 -14.54
N ALA A 24 25.35 9.97 -15.68
CA ALA A 24 26.67 10.52 -15.92
C ALA A 24 27.03 11.68 -14.97
N ASP A 25 26.05 12.54 -14.65
CA ASP A 25 26.23 13.62 -13.66
C ASP A 25 26.43 13.08 -12.24
N ALA A 26 25.63 12.07 -11.83
CA ALA A 26 25.78 11.42 -10.54
C ALA A 26 27.18 10.83 -10.33
N ALA A 27 27.71 10.15 -11.35
CA ALA A 27 29.06 9.58 -11.34
C ALA A 27 30.16 10.66 -11.25
N ARG A 28 30.00 11.78 -11.96
CA ARG A 28 30.94 12.91 -11.90
C ARG A 28 30.97 13.58 -10.52
N MET A 29 29.81 13.82 -9.92
CA MET A 29 29.71 14.50 -8.62
C MET A 29 30.41 13.74 -7.50
N ALA A 30 30.18 12.43 -7.42
CA ALA A 30 30.84 11.58 -6.41
C ALA A 30 32.36 11.62 -6.56
N SER A 31 32.86 11.52 -7.79
CA SER A 31 34.29 11.54 -8.08
C SER A 31 34.96 12.87 -7.72
N VAL A 32 34.33 14.01 -8.00
CA VAL A 32 34.88 15.35 -7.70
C VAL A 32 35.00 15.59 -6.20
N VAL A 33 33.96 15.22 -5.42
CA VAL A 33 33.97 15.45 -3.96
C VAL A 33 34.95 14.51 -3.27
N GLU A 34 35.02 13.24 -3.69
CA GLU A 34 36.01 12.29 -3.15
C GLU A 34 37.45 12.76 -3.42
N GLN A 35 37.75 13.22 -4.64
CA GLN A 35 39.08 13.75 -4.98
C GLN A 35 39.43 15.01 -4.17
N ALA A 36 38.49 15.93 -3.99
CA ALA A 36 38.71 17.15 -3.20
C ALA A 36 38.97 16.83 -1.72
N VAL A 37 38.22 15.88 -1.15
CA VAL A 37 38.38 15.46 0.25
C VAL A 37 39.68 14.68 0.47
N GLU A 38 40.05 13.82 -0.47
CA GLU A 38 41.31 13.07 -0.43
C GLU A 38 42.53 14.01 -0.55
N SER A 39 42.48 14.99 -1.45
CA SER A 39 43.53 16.01 -1.58
C SER A 39 43.69 16.82 -0.30
N ALA A 40 42.59 17.33 0.25
CA ALA A 40 42.61 18.07 1.52
C ALA A 40 43.11 17.21 2.70
N GLY A 41 42.84 15.90 2.68
CA GLY A 41 43.34 14.97 3.68
C GLY A 41 44.86 14.78 3.63
N LYS A 42 45.44 14.77 2.43
CA LYS A 42 46.90 14.69 2.23
C LYS A 42 47.60 15.97 2.70
N ASP A 43 47.05 17.13 2.37
CA ASP A 43 47.62 18.44 2.74
C ASP A 43 47.56 18.70 4.27
N LEU A 44 46.58 18.11 4.95
CA LEU A 44 46.37 18.27 6.39
C LEU A 44 46.87 17.09 7.23
N ALA A 45 47.57 16.12 6.64
CA ALA A 45 47.96 14.87 7.32
C ALA A 45 48.89 15.06 8.55
N SER A 46 49.59 16.19 8.63
CA SER A 46 50.47 16.53 9.76
C SER A 46 49.79 17.34 10.87
N TRP A 47 48.53 17.73 10.68
CA TRP A 47 47.75 18.52 11.65
C TRP A 47 47.05 17.59 12.66
N HIS A 48 47.27 17.84 13.95
CA HIS A 48 46.76 17.01 15.04
C HIS A 48 46.03 17.86 16.11
N GLY A 49 45.08 17.26 16.81
CA GLY A 49 44.29 17.88 17.87
C GLY A 49 42.78 17.98 17.53
N PRO A 50 41.94 18.50 18.45
CA PRO A 50 40.48 18.46 18.31
C PRO A 50 39.93 19.11 17.03
N ALA A 51 40.54 20.20 16.57
CA ALA A 51 40.15 20.88 15.33
C ALA A 51 40.48 20.04 14.07
N ALA A 52 41.58 19.28 14.09
CA ALA A 52 41.95 18.36 13.00
C ALA A 52 40.98 17.17 12.92
N THR A 53 40.55 16.64 14.08
CA THR A 53 39.52 15.60 14.18
C THR A 53 38.18 16.11 13.64
N ALA A 54 37.74 17.31 14.05
CA ALA A 54 36.51 17.92 13.57
C ALA A 54 36.54 18.18 12.05
N SER A 55 37.65 18.70 11.52
CA SER A 55 37.84 18.90 10.07
C SER A 55 37.76 17.59 9.29
N THR A 56 38.35 16.52 9.81
CA THR A 56 38.29 15.19 9.18
C THR A 56 36.87 14.61 9.19
N ALA A 57 36.16 14.71 10.32
CA ALA A 57 34.76 14.30 10.40
C ALA A 57 33.87 15.09 9.43
N HIS A 58 34.04 16.41 9.34
CA HIS A 58 33.27 17.26 8.43
C HIS A 58 33.51 16.91 6.96
N ARG A 59 34.77 16.65 6.56
CA ARG A 59 35.08 16.22 5.20
C ARG A 59 34.47 14.86 4.85
N HIS A 60 34.47 13.89 5.78
CA HIS A 60 33.78 12.62 5.56
C HIS A 60 32.26 12.81 5.41
N ALA A 61 31.65 13.68 6.21
CA ALA A 61 30.24 14.01 6.07
C ALA A 61 29.91 14.59 4.68
N LEU A 62 30.77 15.47 4.14
CA LEU A 62 30.60 16.01 2.78
C LEU A 62 30.68 14.93 1.68
N VAL A 63 31.56 13.93 1.85
CA VAL A 63 31.61 12.77 0.93
C VAL A 63 30.31 11.97 1.02
N ASP A 64 29.81 11.73 2.22
CA ASP A 64 28.58 10.96 2.41
C ASP A 64 27.34 11.70 1.89
N ASP A 65 27.29 13.02 2.02
CA ASP A 65 26.26 13.86 1.38
C ASP A 65 26.31 13.79 -0.15
N ALA A 66 27.52 13.86 -0.73
CA ALA A 66 27.71 13.74 -2.17
C ALA A 66 27.29 12.36 -2.69
N ARG A 67 27.57 11.29 -1.93
CA ARG A 67 27.12 9.92 -2.25
C ARG A 67 25.60 9.79 -2.19
N ARG A 68 24.96 10.27 -1.11
CA ARG A 68 23.50 10.29 -0.99
C ARG A 68 22.82 11.02 -2.15
N LEU A 69 23.36 12.18 -2.53
CA LEU A 69 22.84 12.95 -3.66
C LEU A 69 23.06 12.24 -5.01
N GLY A 70 24.19 11.54 -5.17
CA GLY A 70 24.48 10.69 -6.32
C GLY A 70 23.52 9.48 -6.42
N GLU A 71 23.22 8.83 -5.30
CA GLU A 71 22.26 7.74 -5.22
C GLU A 71 20.83 8.20 -5.56
N ALA A 72 20.39 9.33 -5.01
CA ALA A 72 19.08 9.92 -5.32
C ALA A 72 18.95 10.27 -6.82
N ARG A 73 20.00 10.81 -7.43
CA ARG A 73 20.03 11.07 -8.88
C ARG A 73 20.05 9.80 -9.72
N THR A 74 20.75 8.76 -9.27
CA THR A 74 20.75 7.45 -9.93
C THR A 74 19.37 6.81 -9.88
N GLN A 75 18.68 6.91 -8.73
CA GLN A 75 17.31 6.45 -8.56
C GLN A 75 16.34 7.21 -9.47
N ALA A 76 16.44 8.54 -9.55
CA ALA A 76 15.65 9.34 -10.47
C ALA A 76 15.90 8.95 -11.93
N ALA A 77 17.15 8.68 -12.30
CA ALA A 77 17.49 8.21 -13.65
C ALA A 77 16.89 6.84 -13.97
N THR A 78 16.84 5.92 -13.01
CA THR A 78 16.18 4.62 -13.18
C THR A 78 14.68 4.77 -13.44
N VAL A 79 14.01 5.64 -12.68
CA VAL A 79 12.58 5.93 -12.86
C VAL A 79 12.32 6.55 -14.24
N ILE A 80 13.14 7.53 -14.66
CA ILE A 80 13.01 8.18 -15.96
C ILE A 80 13.27 7.20 -17.11
N ALA A 81 14.18 6.24 -16.93
CA ALA A 81 14.44 5.18 -17.92
C ALA A 81 13.24 4.22 -18.06
N ASP A 82 12.62 3.80 -16.95
CA ASP A 82 11.40 2.98 -16.97
C ASP A 82 10.23 3.72 -17.66
N VAL A 83 10.08 5.03 -17.42
CA VAL A 83 9.12 5.85 -18.18
C VAL A 83 9.45 5.88 -19.66
N ALA A 84 10.72 6.02 -20.04
CA ALA A 84 11.11 6.04 -21.44
C ALA A 84 10.74 4.72 -22.14
N GLU A 85 10.96 3.59 -21.49
CA GLU A 85 10.59 2.26 -22.02
C GLU A 85 9.08 2.10 -22.19
N ARG A 86 8.28 2.50 -21.18
CA ARG A 86 6.81 2.45 -21.26
C ARG A 86 6.24 3.41 -22.29
N LEU A 87 6.86 4.59 -22.45
CA LEU A 87 6.47 5.53 -23.52
C LEU A 87 6.84 4.97 -24.90
N ASP A 88 7.94 4.22 -25.02
CA ASP A 88 8.29 3.52 -26.25
C ASP A 88 7.23 2.47 -26.59
N GLU A 89 6.86 1.61 -25.64
CA GLU A 89 5.76 0.65 -25.78
C GLU A 89 4.44 1.34 -26.20
N ALA A 90 4.07 2.44 -25.53
CA ALA A 90 2.87 3.21 -25.87
C ALA A 90 2.93 3.76 -27.31
N THR A 91 4.08 4.26 -27.76
CA THR A 91 4.24 4.75 -29.14
C THR A 91 4.23 3.63 -30.17
N GLN A 92 4.75 2.44 -29.84
CA GLN A 92 4.68 1.26 -30.71
C GLN A 92 3.23 0.75 -30.85
N LEU A 93 2.48 0.69 -29.75
CA LEU A 93 1.06 0.34 -29.76
C LEU A 93 0.23 1.32 -30.59
N LEU A 94 0.53 2.61 -30.48
CA LEU A 94 -0.14 3.63 -31.28
C LEU A 94 0.22 3.53 -32.77
N SER A 95 1.46 3.21 -33.11
CA SER A 95 1.89 2.93 -34.49
C SER A 95 1.16 1.72 -35.08
N LEU A 96 0.96 0.67 -34.27
CA LEU A 96 0.17 -0.49 -34.66
C LEU A 96 -1.30 -0.11 -34.86
N ALA A 97 -1.89 0.68 -33.97
CA ALA A 97 -3.25 1.20 -34.11
C ALA A 97 -3.43 2.02 -35.40
N ASP A 98 -2.47 2.89 -35.72
CA ASP A 98 -2.46 3.68 -36.96
C ASP A 98 -2.34 2.79 -38.20
N SER A 99 -1.56 1.70 -38.12
CA SER A 99 -1.44 0.71 -39.20
C SER A 99 -2.77 -0.02 -39.45
N PHE A 100 -3.46 -0.48 -38.39
CA PHE A 100 -4.77 -1.11 -38.51
C PHE A 100 -5.84 -0.13 -39.03
N ALA A 101 -5.85 1.10 -38.53
CA ALA A 101 -6.77 2.14 -39.02
C ALA A 101 -6.52 2.46 -40.51
N GLY A 102 -5.26 2.47 -40.94
CA GLY A 102 -4.86 2.70 -42.33
C GLY A 102 -5.38 1.63 -43.31
N LEU A 103 -5.46 0.36 -42.89
CA LEU A 103 -5.98 -0.75 -43.73
C LEU A 103 -7.44 -0.54 -44.18
N VAL A 104 -8.21 0.22 -43.41
CA VAL A 104 -9.65 0.45 -43.63
C VAL A 104 -10.01 1.92 -43.93
N GLY A 105 -9.00 2.76 -44.12
CA GLY A 105 -9.20 4.20 -44.41
C GLY A 105 -9.77 4.97 -43.21
N CYS A 106 -9.42 4.58 -41.99
CA CYS A 106 -9.78 5.24 -40.76
C CYS A 106 -8.61 6.04 -40.18
N ARG A 107 -8.90 6.97 -39.27
CA ARG A 107 -7.88 7.65 -38.46
C ARG A 107 -8.27 7.61 -36.99
N VAL A 108 -7.28 7.31 -36.13
CA VAL A 108 -7.44 7.39 -34.67
C VAL A 108 -7.04 8.78 -34.17
N HIS A 109 -7.86 9.38 -33.31
CA HIS A 109 -7.66 10.73 -32.76
C HIS A 109 -8.23 10.88 -31.35
N GLY A 110 -7.95 12.02 -30.70
CA GLY A 110 -8.54 12.39 -29.42
C GLY A 110 -8.26 11.35 -28.33
N ARG A 111 -9.32 10.74 -27.78
CA ARG A 111 -9.25 9.69 -26.76
C ARG A 111 -9.51 8.29 -27.34
N ALA A 112 -8.71 7.94 -28.35
CA ALA A 112 -8.85 6.68 -29.09
C ALA A 112 -10.17 6.58 -29.89
N GLU A 113 -10.70 7.72 -30.31
CA GLU A 113 -11.83 7.79 -31.24
C GLU A 113 -11.37 7.48 -32.65
N VAL A 114 -12.21 6.79 -33.43
CA VAL A 114 -11.89 6.39 -34.81
C VAL A 114 -12.89 6.99 -35.78
N THR A 115 -12.42 7.87 -36.66
CA THR A 115 -13.21 8.44 -37.75
C THR A 115 -12.93 7.73 -39.07
N VAL A 116 -14.00 7.45 -39.80
CA VAL A 116 -13.96 6.87 -41.15
C VAL A 116 -13.75 8.00 -42.16
N LEU A 117 -12.79 7.86 -43.07
CA LEU A 117 -12.62 8.82 -44.16
C LEU A 117 -13.67 8.56 -45.26
N PRO A 118 -14.27 9.60 -45.87
CA PRO A 118 -15.46 9.49 -46.72
C PRO A 118 -15.28 8.72 -48.05
N SER A 119 -14.10 8.17 -48.36
CA SER A 119 -13.78 7.55 -49.65
C SER A 119 -13.77 6.02 -49.68
N THR A 120 -14.11 5.32 -48.60
CA THR A 120 -14.06 3.84 -48.52
C THR A 120 -15.44 3.23 -48.26
N MET A 121 -16.22 3.05 -49.33
CA MET A 121 -17.45 2.25 -49.34
C MET A 121 -17.19 0.92 -50.04
N LEU A 122 -17.12 -0.19 -49.30
CA LEU A 122 -17.15 -1.55 -49.86
C LEU A 122 -17.94 -2.50 -48.95
N GLY A 123 -19.10 -2.94 -49.44
CA GLY A 123 -20.11 -3.70 -48.69
C GLY A 123 -19.75 -5.12 -48.20
N PRO A 124 -19.13 -6.02 -48.98
CA PRO A 124 -19.09 -7.45 -48.62
C PRO A 124 -18.22 -7.82 -47.40
N LEU A 125 -17.55 -6.85 -46.76
CA LEU A 125 -16.58 -7.07 -45.66
C LEU A 125 -16.90 -6.23 -44.40
N ALA A 126 -18.13 -5.75 -44.21
CA ALA A 126 -18.51 -4.87 -43.10
C ALA A 126 -18.11 -5.40 -41.70
N ASN A 127 -18.21 -6.72 -41.47
CA ASN A 127 -17.82 -7.34 -40.20
C ASN A 127 -16.30 -7.30 -39.97
N VAL A 128 -15.51 -7.44 -41.04
CA VAL A 128 -14.04 -7.32 -40.99
C VAL A 128 -13.65 -5.86 -40.76
N TYR A 129 -14.37 -4.93 -41.39
CA TYR A 129 -14.19 -3.49 -41.22
C TYR A 129 -14.41 -3.03 -39.77
N ASP A 130 -15.53 -3.44 -39.15
CA ASP A 130 -15.83 -3.14 -37.76
C ASP A 130 -14.91 -3.84 -36.77
N SER A 131 -14.41 -5.03 -37.11
CA SER A 131 -13.40 -5.73 -36.32
C SER A 131 -12.09 -4.93 -36.29
N VAL A 132 -11.56 -4.56 -37.46
CA VAL A 132 -10.32 -3.78 -37.60
C VAL A 132 -10.45 -2.40 -36.93
N ARG A 133 -11.59 -1.72 -37.07
CA ARG A 133 -11.88 -0.44 -36.42
C ARG A 133 -11.85 -0.54 -34.89
N ARG A 134 -12.47 -1.57 -34.32
CA ARG A 134 -12.47 -1.81 -32.86
C ARG A 134 -11.07 -2.17 -32.35
N THR A 135 -10.33 -2.98 -33.10
CA THR A 135 -8.93 -3.29 -32.77
C THR A 135 -8.06 -2.03 -32.76
N ALA A 136 -8.19 -1.15 -33.76
CA ALA A 136 -7.45 0.11 -33.80
C ALA A 136 -7.82 1.04 -32.63
N ALA A 137 -9.11 1.17 -32.30
CA ALA A 137 -9.56 1.93 -31.13
C ALA A 137 -9.00 1.36 -29.82
N SER A 138 -9.05 0.04 -29.66
CA SER A 138 -8.56 -0.65 -28.46
C SER A 138 -7.05 -0.49 -28.27
N LEU A 139 -6.27 -0.59 -29.36
CA LEU A 139 -4.82 -0.41 -29.31
C LEU A 139 -4.45 1.03 -28.97
N ALA A 140 -5.15 2.01 -29.53
CA ALA A 140 -4.93 3.42 -29.20
C ALA A 140 -5.35 3.75 -27.76
N ALA A 141 -6.44 3.15 -27.25
CA ALA A 141 -6.84 3.31 -25.86
C ALA A 141 -5.78 2.72 -24.90
N ARG A 142 -5.27 1.52 -25.22
CA ARG A 142 -4.18 0.87 -24.48
C ARG A 142 -2.91 1.73 -24.48
N ALA A 143 -2.55 2.30 -25.63
CA ALA A 143 -1.40 3.21 -25.75
C ALA A 143 -1.51 4.43 -24.81
N LEU A 144 -2.69 5.06 -24.75
CA LEU A 144 -2.93 6.18 -23.83
C LEU A 144 -2.85 5.76 -22.37
N VAL A 145 -3.42 4.61 -22.01
CA VAL A 145 -3.38 4.08 -20.64
C VAL A 145 -1.94 3.78 -20.20
N VAL A 146 -1.13 3.14 -21.05
CA VAL A 146 0.27 2.85 -20.76
C VAL A 146 1.06 4.15 -20.53
N ALA A 147 0.86 5.16 -21.38
CA ALA A 147 1.53 6.44 -21.25
C ALA A 147 1.11 7.21 -19.97
N GLU A 148 -0.17 7.21 -19.62
CA GLU A 148 -0.68 7.84 -18.40
C GLU A 148 -0.24 7.10 -17.13
N ALA A 149 -0.19 5.77 -17.17
CA ALA A 149 0.30 4.96 -16.07
C ALA A 149 1.80 5.19 -15.82
N ALA A 150 2.59 5.34 -16.89
CA ALA A 150 4.01 5.67 -16.79
C ALA A 150 4.22 7.04 -16.13
N ASP A 151 3.47 8.07 -16.54
CA ASP A 151 3.52 9.41 -15.96
C ASP A 151 3.15 9.40 -14.47
N LEU A 152 2.07 8.70 -14.13
CA LEU A 152 1.62 8.57 -12.74
C LEU A 152 2.61 7.78 -11.87
N HIS A 153 3.23 6.74 -12.41
CA HIS A 153 4.28 5.97 -11.73
C HIS A 153 5.49 6.85 -11.43
N ALA A 154 5.99 7.59 -12.43
CA ALA A 154 7.10 8.50 -12.23
C ALA A 154 6.78 9.63 -11.26
N SER A 155 5.57 10.20 -11.32
CA SER A 155 5.15 11.24 -10.37
C SER A 155 5.20 10.74 -8.91
N ARG A 156 4.82 9.49 -8.67
CA ARG A 156 4.90 8.85 -7.34
C ARG A 156 6.34 8.53 -6.93
N ALA A 157 7.12 7.96 -7.83
CA ALA A 157 8.48 7.50 -7.54
C ALA A 157 9.45 8.67 -7.36
N LEU A 158 9.35 9.72 -8.18
CA LEU A 158 10.15 10.93 -8.06
C LEU A 158 9.70 11.80 -6.87
N GLY A 159 8.42 11.80 -6.52
CA GLY A 159 7.90 12.50 -5.34
C GLY A 159 8.25 11.83 -4.00
N ALA A 160 8.67 10.57 -4.02
CA ALA A 160 9.11 9.81 -2.85
C ALA A 160 10.64 9.83 -2.64
N ALA A 161 11.41 10.31 -3.63
CA ALA A 161 12.86 10.40 -3.53
C ALA A 161 13.23 11.56 -2.57
N PRO A 162 14.18 11.36 -1.63
CA PRO A 162 14.62 12.41 -0.72
C PRO A 162 15.36 13.49 -1.50
N GLY A 163 14.67 14.59 -1.79
CA GLY A 163 15.17 15.69 -2.61
C GLY A 163 14.96 17.04 -1.95
N GLU A 164 15.34 17.19 -0.69
CA GLU A 164 15.60 18.51 -0.09
C GLU A 164 16.94 18.43 0.62
N LEU A 165 17.93 19.13 0.06
CA LEU A 165 19.03 19.65 0.87
C LEU A 165 18.37 20.50 1.95
N ALA A 166 18.55 20.13 3.21
CA ALA A 166 18.05 20.92 4.33
C ALA A 166 18.56 22.36 4.15
N ASP A 167 17.64 23.33 4.12
CA ASP A 167 18.00 24.72 4.35
C ASP A 167 18.72 24.80 5.71
N PRO A 168 19.84 25.51 5.83
CA PRO A 168 20.41 25.78 7.14
C PRO A 168 19.40 26.59 7.96
N ASP A 169 18.99 26.01 9.09
CA ASP A 169 18.13 26.65 10.09
C ASP A 169 18.83 27.94 10.60
N PRO A 170 18.16 29.11 10.69
CA PRO A 170 18.77 30.35 11.19
C PRO A 170 19.11 30.35 12.70
N GLY A 171 19.16 29.18 13.35
CA GLY A 171 19.26 29.02 14.79
C GLY A 171 20.67 28.77 15.35
N ASP A 172 21.67 28.50 14.51
CA ASP A 172 23.04 28.23 14.96
C ASP A 172 23.87 29.53 15.08
N GLU A 173 23.50 30.39 16.03
CA GLU A 173 24.48 31.27 16.68
C GLU A 173 24.98 30.59 17.96
N PRO A 174 26.31 30.48 18.16
CA PRO A 174 26.86 29.81 19.33
C PRO A 174 26.55 30.57 20.63
N PRO A 175 26.28 29.87 21.75
CA PRO A 175 25.86 30.51 22.99
C PRO A 175 26.99 31.36 23.59
N ALA A 176 26.67 32.60 23.94
CA ALA A 176 27.57 33.48 24.69
C ALA A 176 27.78 32.96 26.13
N ALA A 177 29.03 33.01 26.58
CA ALA A 177 29.49 32.55 27.90
C ALA A 177 28.83 33.31 29.08
N PRO A 178 28.72 32.70 30.28
CA PRO A 178 28.04 33.31 31.40
C PRO A 178 28.91 34.36 32.10
N GLY A 179 28.36 35.55 32.34
CA GLY A 179 28.95 36.60 33.19
C GLY A 179 28.58 36.46 34.67
N PRO A 180 29.38 37.03 35.60
CA PRO A 180 29.26 36.80 37.04
C PRO A 180 28.16 37.65 37.72
N PRO A 181 27.77 37.35 38.97
CA PRO A 181 26.63 37.98 39.63
C PRO A 181 27.04 39.19 40.48
N ALA A 182 26.22 40.25 40.49
CA ALA A 182 26.15 41.21 41.61
C ALA A 182 24.92 42.12 41.52
N GLY A 183 24.22 42.25 42.66
CA GLY A 183 23.96 43.58 43.24
C GLY A 183 22.63 44.28 42.96
N ALA A 184 21.76 44.24 43.97
CA ALA A 184 20.90 45.30 44.51
C ALA A 184 20.71 46.62 43.73
N GLY A 185 19.46 47.06 43.61
CA GLY A 185 19.08 48.43 43.26
C GLY A 185 17.56 48.63 43.29
N GLU A 186 17.11 49.49 44.20
CA GLU A 186 15.73 49.79 44.56
C GLU A 186 14.96 50.70 43.58
N HIS A 187 13.65 50.75 43.82
CA HIS A 187 12.72 51.88 43.64
C HIS A 187 12.16 52.24 42.24
N GLY A 188 10.84 52.04 42.12
CA GLY A 188 9.90 53.16 42.23
C GLY A 188 9.05 53.48 41.01
N GLY A 189 7.72 53.60 41.22
CA GLY A 189 6.83 54.43 40.40
C GLY A 189 5.69 53.69 39.73
N GLY A 190 4.50 53.70 40.34
CA GLY A 190 3.28 53.14 39.78
C GLY A 190 2.51 54.07 38.84
N SER A 191 1.48 53.52 38.21
CA SER A 191 0.23 54.23 37.89
C SER A 191 -0.84 53.20 37.53
N GLU A 192 -1.86 53.09 38.39
CA GLU A 192 -3.18 52.55 38.05
C GLU A 192 -3.97 53.60 37.29
N LEU A 193 -4.76 53.18 36.29
CA LEU A 193 -6.23 53.31 36.29
C LEU A 193 -6.86 52.82 34.96
N ALA A 194 -7.84 51.92 35.14
CA ALA A 194 -9.12 51.78 34.44
C ALA A 194 -9.12 51.45 32.91
N SER A 195 -9.96 50.57 32.36
CA SER A 195 -11.11 49.82 32.89
C SER A 195 -11.61 48.79 31.87
N ALA A 196 -12.17 47.71 32.42
CA ALA A 196 -13.36 46.96 31.99
C ALA A 196 -13.59 46.63 30.50
N GLY A 197 -13.21 45.40 30.14
CA GLY A 197 -13.95 44.56 29.20
C GLY A 197 -13.85 43.11 29.71
N GLU A 198 -14.78 42.70 30.58
CA GLU A 198 -14.85 41.33 31.10
C GLU A 198 -15.16 40.35 29.96
N ASP A 199 -14.12 39.63 29.53
CA ASP A 199 -14.24 38.36 28.81
C ASP A 199 -14.84 37.32 29.77
N PRO A 200 -15.84 36.50 29.40
CA PRO A 200 -16.48 35.59 30.33
C PRO A 200 -15.46 34.54 30.79
N ARG A 201 -15.18 34.54 32.09
CA ARG A 201 -14.44 33.50 32.81
C ARG A 201 -14.92 32.12 32.35
N GLU A 202 -14.06 31.32 31.72
CA GLU A 202 -14.26 29.86 31.58
C GLU A 202 -14.27 29.22 32.98
N PRO A 203 -15.40 28.70 33.50
CA PRO A 203 -15.42 28.02 34.78
C PRO A 203 -15.33 26.50 34.56
N THR A 204 -14.67 25.78 35.47
CA THR A 204 -14.83 24.33 35.75
C THR A 204 -14.45 23.27 34.69
N ASP A 205 -14.10 23.63 33.46
CA ASP A 205 -14.09 22.66 32.34
C ASP A 205 -12.99 21.57 32.40
N ARG A 206 -11.85 21.79 33.09
CA ARG A 206 -10.76 20.78 33.13
C ARG A 206 -11.07 19.52 33.93
N ALA A 207 -11.82 19.62 35.04
CA ALA A 207 -12.18 18.46 35.87
C ALA A 207 -13.21 17.58 35.14
N ASP A 208 -14.21 18.20 34.53
CA ASP A 208 -15.23 17.53 33.71
C ASP A 208 -14.62 16.85 32.48
N GLN A 209 -13.65 17.50 31.82
CA GLN A 209 -12.91 16.93 30.67
C GLN A 209 -12.08 15.70 31.06
N GLN A 210 -11.51 15.69 32.27
CA GLN A 210 -10.73 14.57 32.79
C GLN A 210 -11.64 13.36 33.06
N ASP A 211 -12.82 13.60 33.65
CA ASP A 211 -13.83 12.59 33.95
C ASP A 211 -14.38 11.92 32.68
N ASP A 212 -14.67 12.68 31.62
CA ASP A 212 -15.20 12.14 30.36
C ASP A 212 -14.25 11.14 29.66
N ALA A 213 -12.94 11.40 29.64
CA ALA A 213 -11.97 10.48 29.07
C ALA A 213 -11.82 9.20 29.91
N ASP A 214 -11.96 9.31 31.22
CA ASP A 214 -11.86 8.19 32.15
C ASP A 214 -13.16 7.36 32.14
N ARG A 215 -14.32 7.99 31.92
CA ARG A 215 -15.60 7.32 31.62
C ARG A 215 -15.56 6.53 30.32
N LEU A 216 -14.95 7.06 29.26
CA LEU A 216 -14.78 6.32 28.00
C LEU A 216 -13.94 5.05 28.19
N ASP A 217 -12.91 5.13 29.02
CA ASP A 217 -12.05 4.01 29.36
C ASP A 217 -12.79 2.97 30.21
N GLN A 218 -13.56 3.41 31.21
CA GLN A 218 -14.43 2.55 32.00
C GLN A 218 -15.45 1.83 31.13
N LEU A 219 -16.12 2.52 30.20
CA LEU A 219 -17.07 1.93 29.26
C LEU A 219 -16.39 0.86 28.38
N SER A 220 -15.19 1.15 27.87
CA SER A 220 -14.43 0.18 27.08
C SER A 220 -14.01 -1.06 27.89
N GLY A 221 -13.82 -0.92 29.21
CA GLY A 221 -13.51 -2.03 30.11
C GLY A 221 -14.73 -2.82 30.60
N GLN A 222 -15.91 -2.17 30.71
CA GLN A 222 -17.14 -2.76 31.23
C GLN A 222 -17.92 -3.59 30.19
N HIS A 223 -17.81 -3.24 28.90
CA HIS A 223 -18.56 -3.92 27.86
C HIS A 223 -17.69 -4.92 27.09
N SER A 224 -18.06 -6.20 27.18
CA SER A 224 -17.40 -7.27 26.42
C SER A 224 -17.93 -7.41 24.98
N SER A 225 -19.12 -6.85 24.70
CA SER A 225 -19.80 -6.91 23.40
C SER A 225 -19.69 -5.56 22.65
N VAL A 226 -19.51 -5.61 21.33
CA VAL A 226 -19.48 -4.40 20.49
C VAL A 226 -20.88 -3.78 20.36
N GLY A 227 -21.93 -4.61 20.44
CA GLY A 227 -23.33 -4.20 20.32
C GLY A 227 -23.79 -3.27 21.44
N ASP A 228 -23.33 -3.49 22.68
CA ASP A 228 -23.71 -2.65 23.82
C ASP A 228 -22.80 -1.42 23.96
N LEU A 229 -21.51 -1.58 23.64
CA LEU A 229 -20.52 -0.51 23.75
C LEU A 229 -20.81 0.64 22.77
N ALA A 230 -21.12 0.32 21.51
CA ALA A 230 -21.21 1.35 20.47
C ALA A 230 -22.36 2.36 20.66
N PRO A 231 -23.60 1.96 21.01
CA PRO A 231 -24.67 2.90 21.35
C PRO A 231 -24.36 3.75 22.58
N ALA A 232 -23.76 3.15 23.63
CA ALA A 232 -23.36 3.88 24.84
C ALA A 232 -22.31 4.96 24.52
N VAL A 233 -21.33 4.63 23.67
CA VAL A 233 -20.34 5.58 23.17
C VAL A 233 -21.00 6.70 22.38
N MET A 234 -21.91 6.40 21.44
CA MET A 234 -22.60 7.44 20.67
C MET A 234 -23.41 8.38 21.55
N LEU A 235 -24.16 7.85 22.52
CA LEU A 235 -24.95 8.66 23.46
C LEU A 235 -24.07 9.57 24.30
N LEU A 236 -22.96 9.04 24.82
CA LEU A 236 -21.99 9.82 25.59
C LEU A 236 -21.39 10.93 24.72
N TYR A 237 -20.93 10.62 23.50
CA TYR A 237 -20.36 11.60 22.57
C TYR A 237 -21.37 12.67 22.13
N ALA A 238 -22.64 12.31 21.97
CA ALA A 238 -23.72 13.24 21.64
C ALA A 238 -24.01 14.22 22.79
N GLY A 239 -23.88 13.76 24.04
CA GLY A 239 -24.00 14.60 25.23
C GLY A 239 -22.79 15.51 25.50
N MET A 240 -21.61 15.18 24.96
CA MET A 240 -20.40 16.00 25.11
C MET A 240 -20.45 17.28 24.26
N SER A 241 -19.94 18.38 24.80
CA SER A 241 -19.64 19.57 24.01
C SER A 241 -18.48 19.31 23.04
N ALA A 242 -18.34 20.13 22.00
CA ALA A 242 -17.21 20.01 21.06
C ALA A 242 -15.85 20.17 21.77
N SER A 243 -15.77 21.00 22.81
CA SER A 243 -14.56 21.19 23.62
C SER A 243 -14.20 19.94 24.42
N ARG A 244 -15.20 19.26 25.01
CA ARG A 244 -15.01 18.01 25.76
C ARG A 244 -14.58 16.85 24.86
N ARG A 245 -15.19 16.70 23.69
CA ARG A 245 -14.75 15.70 22.69
C ARG A 245 -13.31 15.92 22.24
N ARG A 246 -12.92 17.18 21.97
CA ARG A 246 -11.53 17.55 21.65
C ARG A 246 -10.57 17.22 22.79
N ALA A 247 -10.97 17.44 24.04
CA ALA A 247 -10.15 17.12 25.21
C ALA A 247 -9.94 15.60 25.37
N ALA A 248 -11.02 14.81 25.27
CA ALA A 248 -10.94 13.35 25.32
C ALA A 248 -10.03 12.79 24.22
N ARG A 249 -10.17 13.31 22.99
CA ARG A 249 -9.31 12.94 21.87
C ARG A 249 -7.85 13.30 22.09
N ARG A 250 -7.56 14.50 22.62
CA ARG A 250 -6.18 14.91 22.92
C ARG A 250 -5.53 14.04 23.98
N LYS A 251 -6.28 13.66 25.01
CA LYS A 251 -5.77 12.87 26.16
C LYS A 251 -5.61 11.39 25.81
N ARG A 252 -6.54 10.80 25.06
CA ARG A 252 -6.56 9.36 24.73
C ARG A 252 -6.89 9.12 23.25
N PRO A 253 -6.03 9.57 22.31
CA PRO A 253 -6.33 9.48 20.87
C PRO A 253 -6.43 8.02 20.39
N GLY A 254 -5.64 7.10 20.96
CA GLY A 254 -5.70 5.66 20.70
C GLY A 254 -7.07 5.05 21.01
N LEU A 255 -7.65 5.44 22.14
CA LEU A 255 -8.98 5.01 22.55
C LEU A 255 -10.02 5.52 21.55
N VAL A 256 -10.04 6.83 21.28
CA VAL A 256 -11.03 7.46 20.39
C VAL A 256 -10.96 6.93 18.96
N ALA A 257 -9.76 6.73 18.41
CA ALA A 257 -9.56 6.18 17.07
C ALA A 257 -10.19 4.80 16.93
N GLY A 258 -9.93 3.90 17.90
CA GLY A 258 -10.42 2.53 17.89
C GLY A 258 -11.84 2.34 18.44
N LEU A 259 -12.47 3.39 18.97
CA LEU A 259 -13.71 3.25 19.73
C LEU A 259 -14.91 2.88 18.84
N PRO A 260 -15.55 1.72 19.08
CA PRO A 260 -16.75 1.34 18.35
C PRO A 260 -17.86 2.38 18.51
N GLY A 261 -18.53 2.72 17.41
CA GLY A 261 -19.64 3.69 17.40
C GLY A 261 -19.23 5.15 17.51
N ALA A 262 -17.98 5.50 17.85
CA ALA A 262 -17.59 6.91 17.89
C ALA A 262 -17.82 7.60 16.53
N PRO A 263 -18.26 8.88 16.51
CA PRO A 263 -18.53 9.60 15.28
C PRO A 263 -17.32 9.60 14.34
N LEU A 264 -17.53 9.37 13.04
CA LEU A 264 -16.45 9.26 12.06
C LEU A 264 -15.46 10.44 12.08
N PRO A 265 -15.89 11.72 12.13
CA PRO A 265 -14.95 12.84 12.17
C PRO A 265 -14.03 12.82 13.40
N GLU A 266 -14.52 12.33 14.54
CA GLU A 266 -13.72 12.20 15.76
C GLU A 266 -12.67 11.10 15.62
N ARG A 267 -13.03 9.96 15.01
CA ARG A 267 -12.10 8.86 14.72
C ARG A 267 -11.03 9.26 13.71
N TYR A 268 -11.42 10.01 12.67
CA TYR A 268 -10.49 10.55 11.68
C TYR A 268 -9.48 11.51 12.31
N ALA A 269 -9.98 12.45 13.12
CA ALA A 269 -9.12 13.40 13.84
C ALA A 269 -8.19 12.68 14.83
N ALA A 270 -8.69 11.67 15.56
CA ALA A 270 -7.90 10.92 16.53
C ALA A 270 -6.79 10.11 15.86
N SER A 271 -7.13 9.43 14.76
CA SER A 271 -6.16 8.68 13.97
C SER A 271 -5.09 9.59 13.36
N ARG A 272 -5.48 10.77 12.85
CA ARG A 272 -4.55 11.79 12.34
C ARG A 272 -3.59 12.28 13.43
N GLN A 273 -4.10 12.50 14.65
CA GLN A 273 -3.27 12.86 15.80
C GLN A 273 -2.26 11.76 16.13
N LEU A 274 -2.68 10.48 16.18
CA LEU A 274 -1.76 9.36 16.44
C LEU A 274 -0.66 9.24 15.38
N ILE A 275 -0.99 9.46 14.10
CA ILE A 275 -0.03 9.44 13.00
C ILE A 275 1.02 10.55 13.21
N ASP A 276 0.59 11.75 13.60
CA ASP A 276 1.49 12.87 13.85
C ASP A 276 2.37 12.65 15.10
N GLU A 277 1.80 12.16 16.19
CA GLU A 277 2.53 11.79 17.42
C GLU A 277 3.58 10.71 17.15
N SER A 278 3.21 9.67 16.40
CA SER A 278 4.12 8.58 16.01
C SER A 278 5.26 9.09 15.14
N ARG A 279 4.96 10.02 14.22
CA ARG A 279 5.98 10.68 13.39
C ARG A 279 6.95 11.51 14.24
N ALA A 280 6.43 12.27 15.20
CA ALA A 280 7.24 13.09 16.11
C ALA A 280 8.12 12.22 17.02
N GLU A 281 7.60 11.08 17.49
CA GLU A 281 8.36 10.10 18.25
C GLU A 281 9.51 9.50 17.43
N LEU A 282 9.24 9.04 16.20
CA LEU A 282 10.28 8.52 15.31
C LEU A 282 11.36 9.56 15.00
N ARG A 283 10.99 10.83 14.84
CA ARG A 283 11.97 11.93 14.68
C ARG A 283 12.85 12.09 15.92
N ARG A 284 12.28 12.02 17.12
CA ARG A 284 13.04 12.03 18.38
C ARG A 284 13.97 10.82 18.49
N SER A 285 13.47 9.62 18.17
CA SER A 285 14.28 8.40 18.14
C SER A 285 15.44 8.50 17.15
N ARG A 286 15.21 9.08 15.96
CA ARG A 286 16.26 9.33 14.96
C ARG A 286 17.33 10.29 15.48
N SER A 287 16.94 11.41 16.09
CA SER A 287 17.89 12.37 16.67
C SER A 287 18.68 11.76 17.82
N ALA A 288 18.04 10.97 18.70
CA ALA A 288 18.73 10.25 19.76
C ALA A 288 19.71 9.20 19.20
N LEU A 289 19.30 8.47 18.15
CA LEU A 289 20.19 7.57 17.43
C LEU A 289 21.36 8.32 16.81
N ALA A 290 21.20 9.54 16.29
CA ALA A 290 22.30 10.31 15.71
C ALA A 290 23.30 10.84 16.76
N ALA A 291 22.84 11.09 17.99
CA ALA A 291 23.68 11.63 19.07
C ALA A 291 24.50 10.57 19.84
N ALA A 292 24.28 9.27 19.62
CA ALA A 292 24.99 8.20 20.32
C ALA A 292 26.46 8.03 19.85
N ASP A 293 27.39 7.79 20.77
CA ASP A 293 28.81 7.51 20.47
C ASP A 293 29.00 6.16 19.75
N ASP A 294 29.98 6.09 18.85
CA ASP A 294 30.12 5.03 17.83
C ASP A 294 31.17 3.98 18.22
N ASP A 295 30.74 2.72 18.39
CA ASP A 295 31.61 1.52 18.32
C ASP A 295 31.28 0.80 17.01
N GLY A 296 32.27 0.52 16.15
CA GLY A 296 32.07 0.18 14.72
C GLY A 296 31.03 -0.90 14.36
N GLU A 297 30.82 -1.97 15.15
CA GLU A 297 29.75 -2.96 14.90
C GLU A 297 28.34 -2.40 15.16
N ARG A 298 28.20 -1.43 16.07
CA ARG A 298 26.94 -0.71 16.30
C ARG A 298 26.58 0.16 15.10
N SER A 299 27.54 0.55 14.27
CA SER A 299 27.35 1.45 13.13
C SER A 299 26.42 0.87 12.05
N VAL A 300 26.59 -0.42 11.67
CA VAL A 300 25.73 -1.07 10.65
C VAL A 300 24.31 -1.31 11.18
N ALA A 301 24.16 -1.78 12.42
CA ALA A 301 22.85 -1.98 13.03
C ALA A 301 22.10 -0.64 13.22
N ARG A 302 22.83 0.42 13.57
CA ARG A 302 22.33 1.80 13.67
C ARG A 302 21.92 2.35 12.31
N ALA A 303 22.69 2.11 11.25
CA ALA A 303 22.31 2.49 9.89
C ALA A 303 20.99 1.84 9.48
N ARG A 304 20.87 0.50 9.61
CA ARG A 304 19.63 -0.23 9.31
C ARG A 304 18.43 0.28 10.11
N THR A 305 18.63 0.58 11.40
CA THR A 305 17.58 1.14 12.26
C THR A 305 17.19 2.55 11.82
N THR A 306 18.16 3.37 11.44
CA THR A 306 17.95 4.72 10.92
C THR A 306 17.17 4.69 9.61
N ASP A 307 17.50 3.77 8.70
CA ASP A 307 16.80 3.58 7.43
C ASP A 307 15.34 3.15 7.66
N ALA A 308 15.10 2.20 8.56
CA ALA A 308 13.74 1.78 8.93
C ALA A 308 12.93 2.94 9.55
N ILE A 309 13.55 3.75 10.40
CA ILE A 309 12.92 4.95 10.97
C ILE A 309 12.61 5.97 9.88
N ASN A 310 13.55 6.26 8.97
CA ASN A 310 13.36 7.20 7.88
C ASN A 310 12.25 6.74 6.91
N GLN A 311 12.24 5.45 6.56
CA GLN A 311 11.17 4.85 5.76
C GLN A 311 9.81 5.05 6.43
N ARG A 312 9.69 4.71 7.72
CA ARG A 312 8.43 4.87 8.45
C ARG A 312 8.02 6.34 8.58
N ILE A 313 8.96 7.28 8.80
CA ILE A 313 8.66 8.73 8.78
C ILE A 313 8.10 9.14 7.41
N GLY A 314 8.71 8.67 6.31
CA GLY A 314 8.22 8.89 4.94
C GLY A 314 6.78 8.38 4.75
N THR A 315 6.51 7.16 5.22
CA THR A 315 5.16 6.57 5.25
C THR A 315 4.18 7.47 6.00
N LEU A 316 4.49 7.89 7.23
CA LEU A 316 3.59 8.72 8.03
C LEU A 316 3.41 10.14 7.43
N ASN A 317 4.45 10.70 6.81
CA ASN A 317 4.31 11.95 6.04
C ASN A 317 3.29 11.79 4.90
N SER A 318 3.35 10.68 4.16
CA SER A 318 2.38 10.40 3.10
C SER A 318 0.93 10.20 3.62
N PHE A 319 0.78 9.76 4.87
CA PHE A 319 -0.53 9.63 5.52
C PHE A 319 -1.08 11.00 5.94
N LEU A 320 -0.20 11.91 6.38
CA LEU A 320 -0.59 13.27 6.76
C LEU A 320 -0.80 14.18 5.57
N ALA A 321 -0.13 13.90 4.45
CA ALA A 321 -0.29 14.62 3.20
C ALA A 321 -1.74 14.57 2.72
N ALA A 322 -2.29 15.75 2.44
CA ALA A 322 -3.57 15.82 1.76
C ALA A 322 -3.43 15.27 0.35
N ARG A 323 -4.45 14.54 -0.11
CA ARG A 323 -4.49 14.06 -1.49
C ARG A 323 -5.13 15.11 -2.37
N THR A 324 -4.55 15.24 -3.55
CA THR A 324 -5.04 16.12 -4.60
C THR A 324 -5.71 15.25 -5.66
N VAL A 325 -6.99 15.47 -5.90
CA VAL A 325 -7.74 14.84 -6.98
C VAL A 325 -7.99 15.92 -8.01
N SER A 326 -7.38 15.78 -9.19
CA SER A 326 -7.66 16.65 -10.33
C SER A 326 -8.72 15.99 -11.21
N GLY A 327 -9.90 16.58 -11.28
CA GLY A 327 -10.97 16.22 -12.19
C GLY A 327 -11.19 17.28 -13.27
N VAL A 328 -12.11 16.99 -14.17
CA VAL A 328 -12.69 17.97 -15.09
C VAL A 328 -14.11 18.22 -14.62
N ASP A 329 -14.46 19.47 -14.35
CA ASP A 329 -15.84 19.84 -14.05
C ASP A 329 -16.72 19.51 -15.25
N PRO A 330 -17.71 18.62 -15.10
CA PRO A 330 -18.58 18.23 -16.19
C PRO A 330 -19.43 19.38 -16.73
N ALA A 331 -19.67 20.45 -15.94
CA ALA A 331 -20.44 21.61 -16.36
C ALA A 331 -19.60 22.64 -17.12
N THR A 332 -18.33 22.82 -16.77
CA THR A 332 -17.49 23.89 -17.32
C THR A 332 -16.34 23.40 -18.20
N GLY A 333 -16.02 22.10 -18.18
CA GLY A 333 -14.84 21.54 -18.83
C GLY A 333 -13.51 21.98 -18.20
N GLY A 334 -13.56 22.76 -17.12
CA GLY A 334 -12.38 23.27 -16.42
C GLY A 334 -11.74 22.21 -15.51
N ARG A 335 -10.43 22.31 -15.29
CA ARG A 335 -9.74 21.48 -14.29
C ARG A 335 -10.17 21.90 -12.89
N VAL A 336 -10.81 21.01 -12.15
CA VAL A 336 -11.07 21.17 -10.71
C VAL A 336 -10.03 20.36 -9.97
N THR A 337 -9.35 21.00 -9.04
CA THR A 337 -8.35 20.36 -8.19
C THR A 337 -8.87 20.38 -6.77
N ASP A 338 -9.41 19.26 -6.33
CA ASP A 338 -9.88 19.14 -4.96
C ASP A 338 -8.78 18.56 -4.08
N ARG A 339 -8.62 19.15 -2.90
CA ARG A 339 -7.67 18.69 -1.89
C ARG A 339 -8.45 18.13 -0.71
N TYR A 340 -8.25 16.85 -0.42
CA TYR A 340 -8.92 16.17 0.69
C TYR A 340 -7.90 15.57 1.65
N GLU A 341 -8.19 15.69 2.95
CA GLU A 341 -7.44 14.96 3.96
C GLU A 341 -7.80 13.47 3.90
N ARG A 342 -6.80 12.62 4.16
CA ARG A 342 -7.00 11.17 4.25
C ARG A 342 -7.81 10.84 5.50
N SER A 343 -8.79 9.96 5.36
CA SER A 343 -9.74 9.62 6.42
C SER A 343 -9.39 8.25 7.01
N PHE A 344 -8.87 8.23 8.24
CA PHE A 344 -8.43 7.00 8.92
C PHE A 344 -9.34 6.62 10.08
N LEU A 345 -9.91 5.41 10.06
CA LEU A 345 -10.78 4.87 11.10
C LEU A 345 -10.03 4.27 12.29
N GLY A 346 -8.72 4.08 12.16
CA GLY A 346 -7.88 3.51 13.18
C GLY A 346 -6.43 3.50 12.74
N PHE A 347 -5.53 3.63 13.69
CA PHE A 347 -4.10 3.63 13.45
C PHE A 347 -3.37 3.10 14.70
N ASP A 348 -2.42 2.21 14.49
CA ASP A 348 -1.51 1.68 15.50
C ASP A 348 -0.12 1.55 14.86
N PRO A 349 0.89 2.30 15.32
CA PRO A 349 2.22 2.29 14.72
C PRO A 349 3.04 1.04 15.09
N SER A 350 2.58 0.22 16.04
CA SER A 350 3.38 -0.87 16.63
C SER A 350 3.72 -1.98 15.64
N GLY A 351 4.98 -2.44 15.67
CA GLY A 351 5.49 -3.45 14.75
C GLY A 351 5.34 -3.03 13.27
N ALA A 352 4.79 -3.91 12.44
CA ALA A 352 4.46 -3.58 11.06
C ALA A 352 3.34 -2.54 10.93
N GLY A 353 2.61 -2.30 12.03
CA GLY A 353 1.53 -1.34 12.20
C GLY A 353 0.20 -1.77 11.59
N ARG A 354 -0.86 -1.11 12.03
CA ARG A 354 -2.24 -1.36 11.65
C ARG A 354 -2.89 -0.06 11.26
N VAL A 355 -3.72 -0.09 10.22
CA VAL A 355 -4.40 1.10 9.73
C VAL A 355 -5.68 0.72 9.00
N ALA A 356 -6.69 1.57 9.10
CA ALA A 356 -7.90 1.48 8.29
C ALA A 356 -8.17 2.82 7.62
N GLU A 357 -8.19 2.87 6.29
CA GLU A 357 -8.42 4.10 5.53
C GLU A 357 -9.72 4.02 4.73
N VAL A 358 -10.44 5.14 4.66
CA VAL A 358 -11.71 5.30 3.96
C VAL A 358 -11.54 6.11 2.68
N PHE A 359 -12.14 5.61 1.61
CA PHE A 359 -12.25 6.25 0.31
C PHE A 359 -13.75 6.47 0.01
N GLY A 360 -14.18 7.73 -0.08
CA GLY A 360 -15.59 8.11 -0.20
C GLY A 360 -16.20 8.61 1.12
N ASP A 361 -17.51 8.93 1.09
CA ASP A 361 -18.26 9.37 2.29
C ASP A 361 -18.94 8.16 2.95
N LEU A 362 -18.28 7.58 3.95
CA LEU A 362 -18.76 6.38 4.64
C LEU A 362 -20.13 6.55 5.32
N ALA A 363 -20.46 7.75 5.81
CA ALA A 363 -21.74 8.00 6.48
C ALA A 363 -22.90 8.09 5.49
N ARG A 364 -22.63 8.52 4.25
CA ARG A 364 -23.65 8.68 3.21
C ARG A 364 -23.64 7.58 2.16
N ALA A 365 -22.66 6.69 2.18
CA ALA A 365 -22.52 5.62 1.21
C ALA A 365 -23.68 4.62 1.29
N ARG A 366 -24.28 4.34 0.13
CA ARG A 366 -25.26 3.26 -0.06
C ARG A 366 -24.57 1.90 -0.22
N ASN A 367 -23.33 1.90 -0.69
CA ASN A 367 -22.50 0.71 -0.81
C ASN A 367 -21.22 0.90 -0.01
N VAL A 368 -20.95 0.00 0.93
CA VAL A 368 -19.77 0.03 1.79
C VAL A 368 -18.97 -1.24 1.58
N ALA A 369 -17.80 -1.11 0.98
CA ALA A 369 -16.87 -2.22 0.77
C ALA A 369 -15.75 -2.19 1.82
N VAL A 370 -15.42 -3.35 2.38
CA VAL A 370 -14.23 -3.53 3.23
C VAL A 370 -13.27 -4.45 2.50
N LEU A 371 -12.11 -3.91 2.10
CA LEU A 371 -11.02 -4.63 1.46
C LEU A 371 -10.02 -5.08 2.52
N VAL A 372 -9.83 -6.40 2.60
CA VAL A 372 -8.88 -7.07 3.49
C VAL A 372 -7.72 -7.58 2.65
N PRO A 373 -6.54 -6.92 2.72
CA PRO A 373 -5.36 -7.34 1.97
C PRO A 373 -4.79 -8.65 2.53
N GLY A 374 -3.85 -9.24 1.80
CA GLY A 374 -3.14 -10.47 2.18
C GLY A 374 -1.84 -10.26 2.94
N GLY A 375 -0.99 -11.30 2.96
CA GLY A 375 0.23 -11.35 3.76
C GLY A 375 1.31 -10.34 3.35
N ARG A 376 2.26 -10.14 4.25
CA ARG A 376 3.42 -9.24 4.13
C ARG A 376 3.07 -7.76 3.98
N ASN A 377 1.87 -7.35 4.40
CA ASN A 377 1.47 -5.95 4.42
C ASN A 377 1.71 -5.28 5.78
N GLY A 378 2.17 -4.04 5.73
CA GLY A 378 2.38 -3.17 6.88
C GLY A 378 2.10 -1.73 6.49
N LEU A 379 2.35 -0.79 7.41
CA LEU A 379 2.19 0.64 7.11
C LEU A 379 3.04 1.05 5.90
N ASP A 380 4.26 0.53 5.77
CA ASP A 380 5.21 0.91 4.72
C ASP A 380 4.83 0.39 3.32
N THR A 381 3.95 -0.60 3.24
CA THR A 381 3.40 -1.10 1.96
C THR A 381 1.97 -0.60 1.70
N PHE A 382 1.35 0.07 2.68
CA PHE A 382 -0.07 0.39 2.68
C PHE A 382 -0.48 1.35 1.55
N ASN A 383 0.41 2.23 1.11
CA ASN A 383 0.07 3.21 0.07
C ASN A 383 -0.30 2.57 -1.28
N SER A 384 0.26 1.40 -1.61
CA SER A 384 -0.12 0.67 -2.82
C SER A 384 -1.55 0.13 -2.70
N LEU A 385 -1.88 -0.50 -1.55
CA LEU A 385 -3.24 -0.97 -1.26
C LEU A 385 -4.27 0.18 -1.26
N ALA A 386 -3.87 1.33 -0.71
CA ALA A 386 -4.65 2.55 -0.70
C ALA A 386 -4.91 3.09 -2.12
N ALA A 387 -3.95 2.95 -3.04
CA ALA A 387 -4.12 3.34 -4.43
C ALA A 387 -5.13 2.42 -5.14
N ASP A 388 -5.05 1.11 -4.93
CA ASP A 388 -5.99 0.14 -5.52
C ASP A 388 -7.43 0.35 -5.03
N ALA A 389 -7.60 0.57 -3.73
CA ALA A 389 -8.92 0.85 -3.18
C ALA A 389 -9.48 2.21 -3.61
N ARG A 390 -8.61 3.20 -3.85
CA ARG A 390 -9.03 4.46 -4.45
C ARG A 390 -9.58 4.23 -5.86
N LEU A 391 -8.83 3.50 -6.69
CA LEU A 391 -9.28 3.14 -8.04
C LEU A 391 -10.61 2.40 -8.00
N LEU A 392 -10.75 1.41 -7.11
CA LEU A 392 -12.00 0.69 -6.91
C LEU A 392 -13.16 1.62 -6.51
N ALA A 393 -12.94 2.55 -5.58
CA ALA A 393 -13.95 3.51 -5.16
C ALA A 393 -14.36 4.47 -6.29
N ASP A 394 -13.37 4.99 -7.04
CA ASP A 394 -13.60 5.90 -8.15
C ASP A 394 -14.35 5.21 -9.30
N THR A 395 -13.97 3.98 -9.67
CA THR A 395 -14.64 3.18 -10.71
C THR A 395 -16.04 2.72 -10.26
N ALA A 396 -16.23 2.41 -8.97
CA ALA A 396 -17.56 2.10 -8.43
C ALA A 396 -18.50 3.31 -8.48
N GLY A 397 -17.95 4.52 -8.40
CA GLY A 397 -18.69 5.76 -8.59
C GLY A 397 -19.40 6.27 -7.32
N PRO A 398 -20.21 7.34 -7.46
CA PRO A 398 -20.75 8.08 -6.32
C PRO A 398 -21.71 7.23 -5.47
N GLY A 399 -21.73 7.52 -4.16
CA GLY A 399 -22.53 6.75 -3.19
C GLY A 399 -21.88 5.45 -2.74
N THR A 400 -20.62 5.22 -3.10
CA THR A 400 -19.79 4.11 -2.63
C THR A 400 -18.74 4.62 -1.64
N ALA A 401 -18.48 3.85 -0.59
CA ALA A 401 -17.28 3.99 0.23
C ALA A 401 -16.51 2.66 0.25
N VAL A 402 -15.19 2.73 0.04
CA VAL A 402 -14.28 1.58 0.18
C VAL A 402 -13.40 1.82 1.39
N VAL A 403 -13.26 0.81 2.24
CA VAL A 403 -12.42 0.83 3.42
C VAL A 403 -11.32 -0.21 3.25
N VAL A 404 -10.06 0.22 3.18
CA VAL A 404 -8.93 -0.71 3.26
C VAL A 404 -8.65 -0.97 4.71
N TRP A 405 -8.74 -2.22 5.14
CA TRP A 405 -8.59 -2.60 6.53
C TRP A 405 -7.36 -3.50 6.73
N LEU A 406 -6.27 -2.90 7.21
CA LEU A 406 -5.08 -3.61 7.69
C LEU A 406 -5.07 -3.61 9.22
N GLY A 407 -6.03 -4.31 9.83
CA GLY A 407 -6.21 -4.35 11.30
C GLY A 407 -5.61 -5.57 11.99
N TYR A 408 -4.85 -6.40 11.27
CA TYR A 408 -4.26 -7.64 11.77
C TYR A 408 -2.76 -7.69 11.49
N ASP A 409 -2.03 -8.54 12.22
CA ASP A 409 -0.62 -8.82 11.89
C ASP A 409 -0.58 -9.64 10.60
N SER A 410 -0.29 -8.95 9.49
CA SER A 410 -0.12 -9.60 8.17
C SER A 410 1.36 -9.77 7.80
N ALA A 411 2.26 -9.05 8.47
CA ALA A 411 3.68 -9.02 8.18
C ALA A 411 4.46 -9.92 9.15
N GLY A 412 4.73 -11.15 8.71
CA GLY A 412 5.64 -12.03 9.43
C GLY A 412 6.08 -13.22 8.59
N ALA A 413 7.38 -13.53 8.65
CA ALA A 413 7.91 -14.81 8.20
C ALA A 413 7.33 -15.91 9.11
N ALA A 414 6.30 -16.59 8.63
CA ALA A 414 5.91 -17.86 9.20
C ALA A 414 5.58 -18.80 8.03
N GLY A 415 6.14 -20.00 8.09
CA GLY A 415 5.76 -21.07 7.19
C GLY A 415 4.27 -21.39 7.25
N PRO A 416 3.81 -22.38 6.45
CA PRO A 416 2.39 -22.69 6.23
C PRO A 416 1.51 -22.81 7.49
N GLY A 417 2.07 -23.18 8.65
CA GLY A 417 1.34 -23.34 9.92
C GLY A 417 0.94 -22.05 10.64
N GLY A 418 1.53 -20.89 10.34
CA GLY A 418 1.23 -19.62 11.03
C GLY A 418 0.00 -18.87 10.50
N VAL A 419 -0.38 -19.11 9.24
CA VAL A 419 -1.45 -18.39 8.55
C VAL A 419 -2.84 -18.68 9.15
N PRO A 420 -3.23 -19.93 9.45
CA PRO A 420 -4.57 -20.20 10.00
C PRO A 420 -4.82 -19.55 11.37
N ALA A 421 -3.80 -19.49 12.24
CA ALA A 421 -3.94 -18.85 13.56
C ALA A 421 -4.10 -17.33 13.44
N ARG A 422 -3.32 -16.69 12.57
CA ARG A 422 -3.45 -15.26 12.26
C ARG A 422 -4.79 -14.94 11.60
N ALA A 423 -5.24 -15.77 10.67
CA ALA A 423 -6.55 -15.64 10.04
C ALA A 423 -7.69 -15.69 11.08
N ARG A 424 -7.64 -16.58 12.08
CA ARG A 424 -8.64 -16.63 13.16
C ARG A 424 -8.63 -15.39 14.06
N SER A 425 -7.44 -14.94 14.47
CA SER A 425 -7.30 -13.71 15.27
C SER A 425 -7.76 -12.48 14.48
N GLY A 426 -7.30 -12.36 13.23
CA GLY A 426 -7.69 -11.32 12.30
C GLY A 426 -9.19 -11.32 12.00
N ALA A 427 -9.83 -12.48 11.87
CA ALA A 427 -11.27 -12.59 11.71
C ALA A 427 -12.05 -12.03 12.91
N THR A 428 -11.55 -12.23 14.13
CA THR A 428 -12.15 -11.64 15.34
C THR A 428 -12.01 -10.12 15.33
N ALA A 429 -10.81 -9.61 14.99
CA ALA A 429 -10.56 -8.18 14.86
C ALA A 429 -11.41 -7.54 13.76
N LEU A 430 -11.56 -8.21 12.61
CA LEU A 430 -12.38 -7.76 11.49
C LEU A 430 -13.85 -7.66 11.91
N ARG A 431 -14.40 -8.70 12.54
CA ARG A 431 -15.78 -8.69 13.08
C ARG A 431 -16.01 -7.52 14.03
N ARG A 432 -15.07 -7.26 14.94
CA ARG A 432 -15.15 -6.11 15.84
C ARG A 432 -15.08 -4.78 15.09
N PHE A 433 -14.21 -4.68 14.11
CA PHE A 433 -14.08 -3.50 13.27
C PHE A 433 -15.38 -3.18 12.52
N VAL A 434 -15.94 -4.16 11.78
CA VAL A 434 -17.17 -3.96 11.02
C VAL A 434 -18.36 -3.65 11.94
N ALA A 435 -18.46 -4.34 13.08
CA ALA A 435 -19.43 -4.03 14.12
C ALA A 435 -19.28 -2.60 14.68
N GLY A 436 -18.05 -2.11 14.80
CA GLY A 436 -17.76 -0.79 15.36
C GLY A 436 -17.96 0.38 14.39
N ILE A 437 -17.94 0.14 13.07
CA ILE A 437 -18.31 1.17 12.08
C ILE A 437 -19.81 1.16 11.75
N ALA A 438 -20.48 0.03 11.94
CA ALA A 438 -21.90 -0.18 11.64
C ALA A 438 -22.85 0.96 12.09
N PRO A 439 -22.73 1.52 13.31
CA PRO A 439 -23.63 2.58 13.76
C PRO A 439 -23.49 3.90 12.99
N ASN A 440 -22.37 4.09 12.29
CA ASN A 440 -22.11 5.28 11.48
C ASN A 440 -22.57 5.11 10.03
N LEU A 441 -23.01 3.91 9.63
CA LEU A 441 -23.46 3.63 8.28
C LEU A 441 -24.94 3.99 8.12
N ARG A 442 -25.38 4.14 6.88
CA ARG A 442 -26.81 4.25 6.60
C ARG A 442 -27.53 2.95 7.02
N PRO A 443 -28.77 3.03 7.53
CA PRO A 443 -29.55 1.83 7.85
C PRO A 443 -29.78 0.91 6.66
N ASP A 444 -29.78 1.45 5.43
CA ASP A 444 -29.95 0.77 4.15
C ASP A 444 -28.64 0.52 3.40
N ALA A 445 -27.48 0.75 4.03
CA ALA A 445 -26.19 0.49 3.41
C ALA A 445 -26.03 -0.99 3.08
N ARG A 446 -25.69 -1.29 1.82
CA ARG A 446 -25.23 -2.61 1.38
C ARG A 446 -23.77 -2.79 1.76
N THR A 447 -23.43 -3.95 2.28
CA THR A 447 -22.07 -4.30 2.72
C THR A 447 -21.41 -5.29 1.77
N VAL A 448 -20.16 -5.01 1.41
CA VAL A 448 -19.33 -5.89 0.58
C VAL A 448 -18.04 -6.20 1.31
N LEU A 449 -17.65 -7.47 1.38
CA LEU A 449 -16.38 -7.88 1.96
C LEU A 449 -15.47 -8.44 0.88
N LEU A 450 -14.30 -7.85 0.69
CA LEU A 450 -13.32 -8.30 -0.28
C LEU A 450 -12.11 -8.85 0.47
N GLY A 451 -11.69 -10.07 0.14
CA GLY A 451 -10.39 -10.60 0.54
C GLY A 451 -9.46 -10.68 -0.67
N HIS A 452 -8.21 -10.23 -0.53
CA HIS A 452 -7.19 -10.36 -1.59
C HIS A 452 -6.07 -11.30 -1.15
N GLY A 453 -5.71 -12.28 -1.99
CA GLY A 453 -4.59 -13.17 -1.71
C GLY A 453 -4.83 -13.95 -0.43
N PHE A 454 -3.88 -13.91 0.51
CA PHE A 454 -4.05 -14.52 1.83
C PHE A 454 -5.19 -13.91 2.67
N GLY A 455 -5.67 -12.70 2.32
CA GLY A 455 -6.78 -12.05 2.98
C GLY A 455 -8.08 -12.86 2.87
N THR A 456 -8.21 -13.69 1.82
CA THR A 456 -9.37 -14.57 1.63
C THR A 456 -9.51 -15.62 2.72
N VAL A 457 -8.41 -16.11 3.29
CA VAL A 457 -8.41 -17.06 4.42
C VAL A 457 -8.98 -16.40 5.68
N LEU A 458 -8.61 -15.16 5.95
CA LEU A 458 -9.12 -14.37 7.07
C LEU A 458 -10.61 -14.06 6.87
N VAL A 459 -10.98 -13.62 5.67
CA VAL A 459 -12.37 -13.36 5.29
C VAL A 459 -13.23 -14.61 5.47
N ALA A 460 -12.78 -15.78 5.00
CA ALA A 460 -13.47 -17.04 5.21
C ALA A 460 -13.66 -17.39 6.69
N ALA A 461 -12.63 -17.16 7.52
CA ALA A 461 -12.73 -17.34 8.96
C ALA A 461 -13.73 -16.37 9.60
N ALA A 462 -13.82 -15.12 9.13
CA ALA A 462 -14.81 -14.15 9.62
C ALA A 462 -16.24 -14.53 9.20
N LEU A 463 -16.40 -15.02 7.97
CA LEU A 463 -17.68 -15.48 7.43
C LEU A 463 -18.24 -16.64 8.28
N ARG A 464 -17.41 -17.67 8.51
CA ARG A 464 -17.76 -18.83 9.35
C ARG A 464 -18.00 -18.48 10.82
N ALA A 465 -17.40 -17.39 11.30
CA ALA A 465 -17.61 -16.84 12.63
C ALA A 465 -18.88 -15.95 12.72
N GLY A 466 -19.66 -15.84 11.64
CA GLY A 466 -20.99 -15.25 11.65
C GLY A 466 -21.12 -13.85 11.05
N TYR A 467 -20.05 -13.28 10.46
CA TYR A 467 -20.21 -12.10 9.62
C TYR A 467 -20.75 -12.54 8.26
N GLN A 468 -21.88 -12.00 7.81
CA GLN A 468 -22.50 -12.33 6.54
C GLN A 468 -22.82 -11.01 5.82
N PRO A 469 -21.90 -10.44 5.03
CA PRO A 469 -22.15 -9.24 4.22
C PRO A 469 -23.13 -9.56 3.08
N ASP A 470 -23.72 -8.54 2.43
CA ASP A 470 -24.58 -8.79 1.27
C ASP A 470 -23.82 -9.48 0.13
N ASP A 471 -22.54 -9.15 -0.03
CA ASP A 471 -21.66 -9.76 -1.01
C ASP A 471 -20.26 -10.00 -0.45
N ALA A 472 -19.67 -11.14 -0.80
CA ALA A 472 -18.29 -11.48 -0.50
C ALA A 472 -17.53 -11.75 -1.80
N VAL A 473 -16.36 -11.12 -1.95
CA VAL A 473 -15.51 -11.22 -3.14
C VAL A 473 -14.14 -11.77 -2.77
N PHE A 474 -13.71 -12.82 -3.45
CA PHE A 474 -12.40 -13.43 -3.28
C PHE A 474 -11.50 -13.11 -4.47
N VAL A 475 -10.49 -12.28 -4.26
CA VAL A 475 -9.58 -11.77 -5.30
C VAL A 475 -8.26 -12.53 -5.21
N GLY A 476 -7.87 -13.25 -6.27
CA GLY A 476 -6.61 -14.01 -6.32
C GLY A 476 -6.41 -14.92 -5.11
N SER A 477 -7.43 -15.71 -4.76
CA SER A 477 -7.53 -16.34 -3.44
C SER A 477 -6.42 -17.35 -3.16
N ALA A 478 -5.73 -17.25 -2.01
CA ALA A 478 -4.81 -18.29 -1.55
C ALA A 478 -5.51 -19.59 -1.04
N GLY A 479 -6.84 -19.64 -1.16
CA GLY A 479 -7.74 -20.64 -0.57
C GLY A 479 -8.57 -20.08 0.59
N LEU A 480 -9.62 -20.80 1.00
CA LEU A 480 -10.54 -20.36 2.07
C LEU A 480 -10.39 -21.16 3.38
N GLY A 481 -9.59 -22.22 3.37
CA GLY A 481 -9.38 -23.17 4.45
C GLY A 481 -9.53 -24.61 3.96
N GLU A 482 -8.78 -25.54 4.55
CA GLU A 482 -8.68 -26.95 4.09
C GLU A 482 -10.01 -27.71 4.02
N ARG A 483 -10.97 -27.31 4.87
CA ARG A 483 -12.29 -27.96 5.00
C ARG A 483 -13.40 -27.26 4.22
N ILE A 484 -13.09 -26.17 3.52
CA ILE A 484 -14.08 -25.39 2.76
C ILE A 484 -14.02 -25.86 1.31
N ARG A 485 -15.15 -26.33 0.79
CA ARG A 485 -15.29 -26.90 -0.55
C ARG A 485 -16.40 -26.24 -1.37
N SER A 486 -17.18 -25.38 -0.74
CA SER A 486 -18.28 -24.63 -1.33
C SER A 486 -18.50 -23.33 -0.55
N ALA A 487 -19.24 -22.39 -1.14
CA ALA A 487 -19.69 -21.22 -0.41
C ALA A 487 -20.70 -21.55 0.70
N ALA A 488 -21.44 -22.66 0.58
CA ALA A 488 -22.30 -23.16 1.64
C ALA A 488 -21.53 -23.42 2.96
N ASP A 489 -20.27 -23.85 2.90
CA ASP A 489 -19.41 -24.10 4.07
C ASP A 489 -18.96 -22.81 4.80
N LEU A 490 -19.13 -21.64 4.15
CA LEU A 490 -18.82 -20.32 4.71
C LEU A 490 -19.96 -19.80 5.59
N ARG A 491 -21.15 -20.41 5.51
CA ARG A 491 -22.27 -20.04 6.34
C ARG A 491 -22.01 -20.47 7.79
N PRO A 492 -22.39 -19.65 8.78
CA PRO A 492 -22.25 -20.03 10.18
C PRO A 492 -23.08 -21.28 10.49
N ALA A 493 -22.55 -22.16 11.34
CA ALA A 493 -23.21 -23.41 11.72
C ALA A 493 -24.51 -23.20 12.51
N THR A 494 -24.68 -22.04 13.15
CA THR A 494 -25.92 -21.65 13.82
C THR A 494 -26.64 -20.56 13.00
N PRO A 495 -27.93 -20.74 12.64
CA PRO A 495 -28.70 -19.74 11.89
C PRO A 495 -28.73 -18.37 12.57
N ASN A 496 -28.80 -18.37 13.90
CA ASN A 496 -28.82 -17.16 14.74
C ASN A 496 -27.43 -16.58 15.00
N GLY A 497 -26.36 -17.12 14.37
CA GLY A 497 -24.96 -16.72 14.62
C GLY A 497 -24.63 -16.72 16.11
N ARG A 498 -23.69 -15.86 16.52
CA ARG A 498 -23.50 -15.54 17.94
C ARG A 498 -24.26 -14.25 18.25
N ASP A 499 -25.03 -14.26 19.33
CA ASP A 499 -25.85 -13.12 19.79
C ASP A 499 -25.02 -11.91 20.27
N ASP A 500 -23.68 -12.02 20.28
CA ASP A 500 -22.75 -10.96 20.68
C ASP A 500 -22.49 -9.90 19.59
N LEU A 501 -23.11 -10.05 18.42
CA LEU A 501 -22.91 -9.20 17.25
C LEU A 501 -24.15 -8.38 16.88
N PRO A 502 -24.01 -7.10 16.49
CA PRO A 502 -25.14 -6.29 16.02
C PRO A 502 -25.76 -6.88 14.74
N GLY A 503 -27.05 -7.23 14.83
CA GLY A 503 -27.82 -7.95 13.81
C GLY A 503 -27.97 -7.30 12.41
N PRO A 504 -28.09 -5.96 12.23
CA PRO A 504 -28.47 -5.39 10.92
C PRO A 504 -27.34 -5.21 9.90
N VAL A 505 -26.07 -5.07 10.34
CA VAL A 505 -24.93 -4.74 9.46
C VAL A 505 -24.02 -5.95 9.21
N LEU A 506 -24.13 -6.96 10.07
CA LEU A 506 -23.33 -8.19 9.96
C LEU A 506 -24.11 -9.33 9.33
N ARG A 507 -25.34 -9.06 8.85
CA ARG A 507 -26.19 -10.03 8.18
C ARG A 507 -26.81 -9.42 6.94
N ALA A 508 -26.57 -10.07 5.81
CA ALA A 508 -27.22 -9.80 4.56
C ALA A 508 -28.74 -9.89 4.73
N ARG A 509 -29.45 -8.95 4.14
CA ARG A 509 -30.93 -8.93 4.19
C ARG A 509 -31.55 -10.11 3.45
N THR A 510 -30.91 -10.53 2.35
CA THR A 510 -31.40 -11.57 1.43
C THR A 510 -30.43 -12.76 1.32
N GLY A 511 -29.47 -12.86 2.24
CA GLY A 511 -28.36 -13.82 2.16
C GLY A 511 -27.16 -13.28 1.35
N THR A 512 -25.97 -13.78 1.69
CA THR A 512 -24.71 -13.39 1.05
C THR A 512 -24.59 -14.01 -0.34
N ARG A 513 -24.20 -13.18 -1.33
CA ARG A 513 -23.76 -13.61 -2.65
C ARG A 513 -22.24 -13.77 -2.69
N TRP A 514 -21.77 -14.72 -3.48
CA TRP A 514 -20.36 -15.13 -3.48
C TRP A 514 -19.75 -14.91 -4.86
N TRP A 515 -18.63 -14.20 -4.88
CA TRP A 515 -17.91 -13.84 -6.08
C TRP A 515 -16.45 -14.25 -5.96
N ALA A 516 -15.84 -14.69 -7.05
CA ALA A 516 -14.41 -14.90 -7.12
C ALA A 516 -13.84 -14.32 -8.41
N VAL A 517 -12.63 -13.78 -8.35
CA VAL A 517 -11.86 -13.36 -9.52
C VAL A 517 -10.47 -13.98 -9.44
N ARG A 518 -10.06 -14.61 -10.54
CA ARG A 518 -8.75 -15.22 -10.71
C ARG A 518 -8.19 -14.83 -12.05
N ALA A 519 -6.97 -14.30 -12.02
CA ALA A 519 -6.24 -13.92 -13.21
C ALA A 519 -5.45 -15.13 -13.75
N PRO A 520 -5.32 -15.26 -15.08
CA PRO A 520 -4.31 -16.13 -15.67
C PRO A 520 -2.92 -15.88 -15.06
N GLY A 521 -2.18 -16.94 -14.75
CA GLY A 521 -0.82 -16.84 -14.20
C GLY A 521 -0.74 -16.49 -12.71
N ASP A 522 -1.86 -16.43 -11.99
CA ASP A 522 -1.85 -16.25 -10.53
C ASP A 522 -1.41 -17.54 -9.81
N THR A 523 -0.10 -17.66 -9.63
CA THR A 523 0.52 -18.83 -8.98
C THR A 523 0.08 -19.02 -7.53
N LEU A 524 -0.27 -17.94 -6.80
CA LEU A 524 -0.78 -18.04 -5.45
C LEU A 524 -2.16 -18.69 -5.44
N ALA A 525 -3.04 -18.26 -6.35
CA ALA A 525 -4.37 -18.83 -6.50
C ALA A 525 -4.33 -20.32 -6.86
N TYR A 526 -3.41 -20.70 -7.76
CA TYR A 526 -3.25 -22.09 -8.18
C TYR A 526 -2.63 -23.00 -7.11
N SER A 527 -1.98 -22.42 -6.09
CA SER A 527 -1.20 -23.14 -5.09
C SER A 527 -2.03 -24.07 -4.21
N ARG A 528 -3.29 -23.71 -3.94
CA ARG A 528 -4.19 -24.38 -3.00
C ARG A 528 -3.61 -24.60 -1.60
N VAL A 529 -2.57 -23.84 -1.22
CA VAL A 529 -1.83 -24.02 0.05
C VAL A 529 -2.73 -23.81 1.27
N HIS A 530 -3.79 -23.01 1.16
CA HIS A 530 -4.79 -22.84 2.21
C HIS A 530 -6.18 -23.34 1.80
N GLY A 531 -6.23 -24.41 1.02
CA GLY A 531 -7.48 -25.03 0.58
C GLY A 531 -7.85 -24.63 -0.84
N ALA A 532 -9.04 -25.04 -1.26
CA ALA A 532 -9.49 -24.85 -2.63
C ALA A 532 -9.76 -23.37 -2.94
N ASP A 533 -9.52 -23.01 -4.19
CA ASP A 533 -9.81 -21.69 -4.72
C ASP A 533 -11.32 -21.56 -4.98
N PRO A 534 -12.00 -20.52 -4.44
CA PRO A 534 -13.42 -20.31 -4.67
C PRO A 534 -13.80 -20.06 -6.14
N ALA A 535 -12.87 -19.71 -7.03
CA ALA A 535 -13.15 -19.66 -8.47
C ALA A 535 -13.43 -21.06 -9.08
N ASP A 536 -13.16 -22.14 -8.34
CA ASP A 536 -13.49 -23.52 -8.72
C ASP A 536 -14.82 -24.00 -8.07
N PHE A 537 -15.50 -23.19 -7.26
CA PHE A 537 -16.72 -23.59 -6.55
C PHE A 537 -17.97 -23.38 -7.39
N ALA A 538 -18.81 -24.41 -7.51
CA ALA A 538 -20.03 -24.36 -8.31
C ALA A 538 -21.09 -23.35 -7.80
N ASP A 539 -21.04 -23.00 -6.51
CA ASP A 539 -21.95 -22.04 -5.87
C ASP A 539 -21.33 -20.63 -5.70
N VAL A 540 -20.22 -20.36 -6.38
CA VAL A 540 -19.57 -19.05 -6.46
C VAL A 540 -19.63 -18.54 -7.91
N THR A 541 -20.01 -17.28 -8.09
CA THR A 541 -20.00 -16.66 -9.42
C THR A 541 -18.59 -16.16 -9.75
N ARG A 542 -18.05 -16.61 -10.87
CA ARG A 542 -16.69 -16.25 -11.29
C ARG A 542 -16.71 -15.04 -12.24
N LEU A 543 -15.99 -14.00 -11.83
CA LEU A 543 -15.88 -12.74 -12.55
C LEU A 543 -14.90 -12.86 -13.71
N GLU A 544 -15.24 -12.24 -14.84
CA GLU A 544 -14.36 -12.15 -16.00
C GLU A 544 -13.16 -11.22 -15.73
N THR A 545 -12.00 -11.60 -16.26
CA THR A 545 -10.75 -10.82 -16.24
C THR A 545 -10.30 -10.43 -17.64
N GLN A 546 -10.81 -11.09 -18.68
CA GLN A 546 -10.52 -10.82 -20.08
C GLN A 546 -11.35 -9.64 -20.59
N GLY A 547 -10.67 -8.63 -21.13
CA GLY A 547 -11.29 -7.42 -21.66
C GLY A 547 -10.55 -6.17 -21.20
N GLY A 548 -10.29 -5.27 -22.14
CA GLY A 548 -9.54 -4.04 -21.87
C GLY A 548 -8.06 -4.29 -21.55
N THR A 549 -7.56 -3.68 -20.49
CA THR A 549 -6.17 -3.85 -20.02
C THR A 549 -5.96 -5.27 -19.50
N GLU A 550 -4.89 -5.90 -19.95
CA GLU A 550 -4.51 -7.26 -19.56
C GLU A 550 -4.23 -7.39 -18.06
N VAL A 551 -4.78 -8.45 -17.47
CA VAL A 551 -4.64 -8.84 -16.06
C VAL A 551 -4.04 -10.23 -16.01
N VAL A 552 -2.74 -10.30 -15.70
CA VAL A 552 -1.98 -11.54 -15.53
C VAL A 552 -1.22 -11.47 -14.22
N GLY A 553 -1.22 -12.58 -13.48
CA GLY A 553 -0.56 -12.69 -12.19
C GLY A 553 -1.32 -12.03 -11.03
N HIS A 554 -0.73 -12.12 -9.84
CA HIS A 554 -1.43 -11.85 -8.57
C HIS A 554 -1.71 -10.37 -8.27
N ASP A 555 -0.94 -9.46 -8.85
CA ASP A 555 -0.93 -8.04 -8.43
C ASP A 555 -1.67 -7.12 -9.42
N ARG A 556 -2.38 -7.68 -10.41
CA ARG A 556 -2.95 -6.91 -11.54
C ARG A 556 -4.46 -6.75 -11.52
N TYR A 557 -5.16 -7.27 -10.51
CA TYR A 557 -6.64 -7.26 -10.44
C TYR A 557 -7.29 -5.87 -10.47
N TYR A 558 -6.56 -4.82 -10.07
CA TYR A 558 -7.02 -3.43 -10.07
C TYR A 558 -6.43 -2.60 -11.22
N ALA A 559 -5.92 -3.24 -12.28
CA ALA A 559 -5.36 -2.54 -13.43
C ALA A 559 -6.41 -1.60 -14.05
N ILE A 560 -6.02 -0.35 -14.28
CA ILE A 560 -6.89 0.67 -14.87
C ILE A 560 -7.35 0.21 -16.26
N GLY A 561 -8.66 0.31 -16.52
CA GLY A 561 -9.27 -0.10 -17.79
C GLY A 561 -9.34 -1.61 -18.01
N SER A 562 -9.14 -2.43 -16.97
CA SER A 562 -9.35 -3.88 -17.03
C SER A 562 -10.79 -4.27 -16.68
N GLU A 563 -11.27 -5.35 -17.30
CA GLU A 563 -12.57 -5.93 -16.96
C GLU A 563 -12.63 -6.43 -15.50
N SER A 564 -11.49 -6.86 -14.95
CA SER A 564 -11.37 -7.24 -13.52
C SER A 564 -11.73 -6.06 -12.61
N LEU A 565 -11.12 -4.89 -12.79
CA LEU A 565 -11.41 -3.71 -11.98
C LEU A 565 -12.88 -3.28 -12.14
N ASP A 566 -13.40 -3.31 -13.36
CA ASP A 566 -14.78 -2.93 -13.66
C ASP A 566 -15.78 -3.89 -13.00
N ASN A 567 -15.53 -5.20 -13.03
CA ASN A 567 -16.36 -6.18 -12.34
C ASN A 567 -16.32 -6.03 -10.82
N LEU A 568 -15.14 -5.84 -10.23
CA LEU A 568 -15.01 -5.53 -8.80
C LEU A 568 -15.82 -4.28 -8.44
N ALA A 569 -15.73 -3.23 -9.26
CA ALA A 569 -16.46 -1.99 -9.07
C ALA A 569 -17.99 -2.16 -9.23
N ARG A 570 -18.46 -2.97 -10.20
CA ARG A 570 -19.88 -3.29 -10.39
C ARG A 570 -20.45 -4.06 -9.21
N VAL A 571 -19.71 -5.06 -8.69
CA VAL A 571 -20.10 -5.78 -7.47
C VAL A 571 -20.12 -4.82 -6.29
N VAL A 572 -19.08 -4.02 -6.08
CA VAL A 572 -19.05 -3.04 -4.99
C VAL A 572 -20.22 -2.05 -5.07
N ALA A 573 -20.52 -1.52 -6.26
CA ALA A 573 -21.61 -0.57 -6.47
C ALA A 573 -23.03 -1.18 -6.46
N GLY A 574 -23.14 -2.52 -6.44
CA GLY A 574 -24.43 -3.22 -6.52
C GLY A 574 -25.05 -3.24 -7.92
N ARG A 575 -24.26 -2.95 -8.97
CA ARG A 575 -24.68 -3.00 -10.39
C ARG A 575 -24.52 -4.41 -10.95
N LEU A 576 -25.20 -5.36 -10.32
CA LEU A 576 -24.93 -6.79 -10.52
C LEU A 576 -25.37 -7.32 -11.88
N THR A 577 -26.28 -6.62 -12.56
CA THR A 577 -26.72 -6.95 -13.92
C THR A 577 -25.68 -6.57 -14.98
N GLU A 578 -24.69 -5.74 -14.62
CA GLU A 578 -23.59 -5.34 -15.52
C GLU A 578 -22.36 -6.24 -15.37
N VAL A 579 -22.34 -7.12 -14.37
CA VAL A 579 -21.21 -8.01 -14.10
C VAL A 579 -21.06 -9.00 -15.24
N THR A 580 -19.84 -9.14 -15.75
CA THR A 580 -19.47 -10.17 -16.72
C THR A 580 -18.83 -11.33 -15.98
N CYS A 581 -19.14 -12.54 -16.46
CA CYS A 581 -18.73 -13.78 -15.81
C CYS A 581 -18.00 -14.68 -16.81
N THR A 582 -17.24 -15.61 -16.27
CA THR A 582 -16.47 -16.57 -17.05
C THR A 582 -16.53 -17.96 -16.44
N ASP A 583 -16.58 -18.99 -17.28
CA ASP A 583 -16.48 -20.39 -16.86
C ASP A 583 -15.12 -21.00 -17.23
N THR A 584 -14.13 -20.14 -17.53
CA THR A 584 -12.78 -20.54 -17.97
C THR A 584 -12.17 -21.57 -17.02
N THR A 585 -11.73 -22.71 -17.54
CA THR A 585 -11.11 -23.76 -16.74
C THR A 585 -9.69 -23.37 -16.31
N LEU A 586 -9.14 -24.05 -15.29
CA LEU A 586 -7.75 -23.86 -14.89
C LEU A 586 -6.77 -24.15 -16.05
N GLU A 587 -7.08 -25.15 -16.88
CA GLU A 587 -6.26 -25.49 -18.05
C GLU A 587 -6.22 -24.36 -19.07
N GLU A 588 -7.37 -23.76 -19.38
CA GLU A 588 -7.46 -22.60 -20.26
C GLU A 588 -6.73 -21.37 -19.68
N GLU A 589 -6.80 -21.14 -18.36
CA GLU A 589 -6.06 -20.06 -17.70
C GLU A 589 -4.54 -20.26 -17.76
N LEU A 590 -4.07 -21.49 -17.59
CA LEU A 590 -2.65 -21.82 -17.71
C LEU A 590 -2.18 -21.55 -19.15
N LEU A 591 -2.96 -21.96 -20.15
CA LEU A 591 -2.68 -21.66 -21.56
C LEU A 591 -2.66 -20.14 -21.84
N LEU A 592 -3.63 -19.38 -21.30
CA LEU A 592 -3.66 -17.92 -21.41
C LEU A 592 -2.42 -17.25 -20.78
N ALA A 593 -1.85 -17.87 -19.75
CA ALA A 593 -0.62 -17.41 -19.10
C ALA A 593 0.67 -17.94 -19.77
N GLY A 594 0.57 -18.73 -20.84
CA GLY A 594 1.72 -19.39 -21.46
C GLY A 594 2.38 -20.44 -20.57
N LEU A 595 1.60 -21.09 -19.69
CA LEU A 595 2.05 -22.11 -18.75
C LEU A 595 1.46 -23.47 -19.09
N ASP A 596 2.27 -24.53 -19.04
CA ASP A 596 1.79 -25.91 -19.21
C ASP A 596 1.28 -26.54 -17.90
N ARG A 597 1.68 -25.97 -16.76
CA ARG A 597 1.31 -26.43 -15.41
C ARG A 597 1.43 -25.29 -14.40
N PRO A 598 0.72 -25.35 -13.26
CA PRO A 598 0.90 -24.38 -12.19
C PRO A 598 2.36 -24.32 -11.74
N ALA A 599 2.91 -23.12 -11.59
CA ALA A 599 4.25 -22.97 -11.03
C ALA A 599 4.26 -23.49 -9.58
N PRO A 600 5.30 -24.21 -9.14
CA PRO A 600 5.41 -24.63 -7.75
C PRO A 600 5.48 -23.38 -6.85
N VAL A 601 4.56 -23.30 -5.88
CA VAL A 601 4.63 -22.25 -4.87
C VAL A 601 5.65 -22.65 -3.83
N HIS A 602 6.74 -21.90 -3.81
CA HIS A 602 7.75 -22.06 -2.78
C HIS A 602 7.17 -21.59 -1.45
N PRO A 603 7.20 -22.43 -0.39
CA PRO A 603 6.90 -21.93 0.95
C PRO A 603 7.87 -20.78 1.26
N PRO A 604 7.45 -19.77 2.04
CA PRO A 604 8.34 -18.68 2.39
C PRO A 604 9.61 -19.25 3.03
N GLY A 605 10.75 -19.10 2.34
CA GLY A 605 12.06 -19.64 2.71
C GLY A 605 12.63 -20.76 1.84
N GLN A 606 11.93 -21.26 0.81
CA GLN A 606 12.47 -22.30 -0.09
C GLN A 606 12.28 -21.99 -1.59
N ALA A 607 12.40 -20.72 -2.00
CA ALA A 607 12.66 -20.45 -3.42
C ALA A 607 14.03 -21.02 -3.80
N PRO A 608 14.22 -21.61 -4.99
CA PRO A 608 15.54 -21.87 -5.52
C PRO A 608 16.28 -20.54 -5.53
N VAL A 609 17.27 -20.46 -4.66
CA VAL A 609 18.23 -19.37 -4.55
C VAL A 609 19.17 -19.44 -5.73
N ASP A 610 18.66 -19.09 -6.91
CA ASP A 610 19.49 -18.51 -7.94
C ASP A 610 19.03 -17.06 -8.11
N GLY A 611 19.77 -16.19 -7.40
CA GLY A 611 19.68 -14.75 -7.47
C GLY A 611 18.65 -14.12 -6.53
N VAL A 612 19.12 -13.53 -5.42
CA VAL A 612 18.74 -12.18 -4.91
C VAL A 612 18.62 -12.07 -3.38
N LEU A 613 18.44 -13.11 -2.55
CA LEU A 613 18.22 -12.88 -1.08
C LEU A 613 18.89 -13.87 -0.09
N GLY A 614 19.91 -14.62 -0.50
CA GLY A 614 20.52 -15.69 0.32
C GLY A 614 21.66 -15.32 1.29
N SER A 615 21.95 -14.06 1.60
CA SER A 615 23.23 -13.72 2.28
C SER A 615 23.16 -12.79 3.50
N LEU A 616 22.29 -13.01 4.49
CA LEU A 616 22.35 -12.18 5.71
C LEU A 616 22.14 -12.87 7.07
N ASP A 617 22.12 -14.20 7.18
CA ASP A 617 21.84 -14.87 8.47
C ASP A 617 22.88 -15.91 8.96
N GLY A 618 24.15 -15.84 8.51
CA GLY A 618 25.11 -16.91 8.85
C GLY A 618 26.58 -16.55 9.08
N VAL A 619 26.99 -15.27 9.14
CA VAL A 619 28.42 -14.92 9.29
C VAL A 619 28.65 -13.94 10.44
N LEU A 620 28.21 -14.33 11.64
CA LEU A 620 28.67 -13.77 12.91
C LEU A 620 28.98 -14.89 13.90
N THR A 621 29.84 -15.86 13.54
CA THR A 621 30.64 -16.63 14.51
C THR A 621 31.89 -17.27 13.89
N ARG A 622 33.06 -16.65 14.17
CA ARG A 622 34.43 -17.22 14.34
C ARG A 622 35.35 -17.51 13.11
N PRO A 623 36.70 -17.49 13.33
CA PRO A 623 37.73 -16.81 12.49
C PRO A 623 38.44 -17.73 11.47
N PRO A 624 39.29 -17.19 10.57
CA PRO A 624 39.75 -17.90 9.38
C PRO A 624 40.99 -18.76 9.64
N ALA A 625 41.06 -19.95 9.03
CA ALA A 625 42.30 -20.66 8.80
C ALA A 625 42.28 -21.35 7.42
N ASP A 626 43.28 -20.97 6.63
CA ASP A 626 43.97 -21.63 5.52
C ASP A 626 43.21 -22.19 4.31
N ARG A 627 43.46 -21.49 3.20
CA ARG A 627 43.33 -21.95 1.82
C ARG A 627 44.34 -23.06 1.52
N ALA A 628 43.87 -24.21 1.04
CA ALA A 628 44.54 -24.92 -0.05
C ALA A 628 43.64 -26.01 -0.67
N SER A 629 43.64 -26.04 -2.01
CA SER A 629 43.42 -27.22 -2.88
C SER A 629 42.00 -27.50 -3.39
N THR A 630 41.73 -27.01 -4.61
CA THR A 630 40.87 -27.64 -5.63
C THR A 630 41.44 -29.02 -6.01
N PRO A 631 40.64 -30.00 -6.49
CA PRO A 631 40.30 -30.00 -7.92
C PRO A 631 38.96 -30.65 -8.37
N ALA A 632 38.55 -30.18 -9.55
CA ALA A 632 38.02 -30.89 -10.73
C ALA A 632 36.68 -31.67 -10.69
N ALA A 633 35.88 -31.30 -11.69
CA ALA A 633 34.58 -31.81 -12.10
C ALA A 633 34.63 -33.20 -12.75
N SER A 634 33.53 -33.94 -12.67
CA SER A 634 33.16 -35.00 -13.62
C SER A 634 31.64 -35.17 -13.67
N ALA A 635 31.12 -35.23 -14.90
CA ALA A 635 29.72 -35.30 -15.28
C ALA A 635 29.10 -36.71 -15.04
N PRO A 636 27.75 -36.85 -15.04
CA PRO A 636 27.07 -38.05 -14.57
C PRO A 636 26.83 -39.09 -15.68
N GLY A 637 27.14 -40.35 -15.39
CA GLY A 637 26.79 -41.53 -16.18
C GLY A 637 25.69 -42.35 -15.51
N GLN A 638 24.82 -42.90 -16.36
CA GLN A 638 23.60 -43.67 -16.11
C GLN A 638 23.71 -44.97 -15.26
N PRO A 639 22.57 -45.56 -14.83
CA PRO A 639 22.48 -46.51 -13.73
C PRO A 639 22.62 -47.97 -14.19
N THR A 640 23.19 -48.82 -13.33
CA THR A 640 23.11 -50.28 -13.49
C THR A 640 22.75 -50.95 -12.16
N ALA A 641 21.68 -51.74 -12.24
CA ALA A 641 21.33 -52.76 -11.27
C ALA A 641 22.28 -53.95 -11.39
N ALA A 642 22.66 -54.55 -10.27
CA ALA A 642 23.19 -55.92 -10.25
C ALA A 642 22.88 -56.59 -8.91
N VAL A 643 22.00 -57.59 -9.00
CA VAL A 643 21.79 -58.67 -8.04
C VAL A 643 22.83 -59.75 -8.37
N GLN A 644 23.59 -60.24 -7.39
CA GLN A 644 23.74 -61.67 -7.05
C GLN A 644 24.93 -61.94 -6.12
N SER A 645 24.66 -62.87 -5.20
CA SER A 645 25.47 -63.42 -4.12
C SER A 645 26.54 -64.44 -4.62
N PRO A 646 27.13 -65.30 -3.78
CA PRO A 646 28.48 -65.12 -3.22
C PRO A 646 29.54 -66.16 -3.69
N ARG A 647 30.81 -65.81 -3.39
CA ARG A 647 32.07 -66.58 -3.26
C ARG A 647 32.00 -68.13 -3.21
N PRO A 648 33.03 -68.88 -3.70
CA PRO A 648 34.40 -68.93 -3.13
C PRO A 648 35.52 -69.01 -4.21
N GLY A 649 36.83 -69.01 -3.96
CA GLY A 649 37.65 -69.13 -2.77
C GLY A 649 39.14 -68.91 -3.10
N ALA A 650 39.95 -68.94 -2.04
CA ALA A 650 41.40 -69.21 -1.93
C ALA A 650 42.38 -68.72 -3.02
N GLY A 651 43.16 -67.69 -2.64
CA GLY A 651 44.59 -67.83 -2.29
C GLY A 651 45.55 -68.44 -3.32
N GLY A 652 46.36 -67.55 -3.89
CA GLY A 652 47.63 -67.82 -4.59
C GLY A 652 48.31 -66.49 -4.86
#